data_AF-A0A075FGX9-F1
#
_entry.id   AF-A0A075FGX9-F1
#
_cell.length_a   1.000
_cell.length_b   1.000
_cell.length_c   1.000
_cell.angle_alpha   90.00
_cell.angle_beta   90.00
_cell.angle_gamma   90.00
#
_symmetry.space_group_name_H-M   'P 1'
#
loop_
_entity.id
_entity.type
_entity.pdbx_description
1 polymer ?
#
loop_
_entity_poly.entity_id
_entity_poly.type
_entity_poly.pdbx_seq_one_letter_code
_entity_poly.pdbx_strand_id
1 'polypeptide(L)'
;MTAMLLPLLLSLVAPTALLAPVGAQDADPGYAPEDIWSEEYAFQIFPWGPHGNFEQLQFREYHDYFSMKQRMQTLAAYYPDFLQYHEGLLGGVNARGDEMTSEDYEGWFYKHSSPWMKITGNVQGGDYNDFNDDDGNYADRPDVMLVGNHHAREWMSYEVPMFFLETIAYYYGKAGIDNDGDGLVDEDGWDGIDNDGDCSLLNATNQDSNGDGTPCGPGDLGVDEDFSEQFITDLINTREIYLIPMLNTDGNRYDREEYCGETAWENCYRSGWRKNLRDNTVTGVTPIPDVDEEVDEGCDGVDLNRNYQFEWGAPLGATGPLFPGMCYADGANNDVYNGPVNYEDNDDDGLVNEDHVDGKDDDADGQVDEDWMGGNSEPETKFIQDMTEMNDDDGDGASDFKVTLTWHSFSELVLWPWGHCTNCYTPDDEYLVYHGNVMGQMTDYAPMQSSELYPTTGDFCDWHYGVHESYCYTIEIGNAFHELPEDIAHIAVRNLGIPFYMTEIADDPRYRAIVGIENTTARQWLAEPANVTVPSNGDIPIGMCLDKAFPFTPDVNRTHLMWRFVEPNRQQNDFGPTEWVDVAWSMSPFMELEEQCALLDGSNGTMLESHIPLPDTSVGKIQYKAMLGTTNGAFPFTYPTVDEGGNYYELAIPYRASFGSSVLAVLMFLVIASFVWGGLGLTLRAMFDDERGVIGLPEDAP
;
A
#
# COMPACT_ATOMS: atom_id res chain seq x y z
N MET A 1 22.86 75.75 28.63
CA MET A 1 22.20 75.53 27.32
C MET A 1 22.91 74.40 26.57
N THR A 2 23.17 73.29 27.25
CA THR A 2 24.02 72.17 26.76
C THR A 2 23.48 70.80 27.18
N ALA A 3 22.39 70.75 27.95
CA ALA A 3 21.73 69.50 28.37
C ALA A 3 20.49 69.12 27.53
N MET A 4 20.10 69.94 26.55
CA MET A 4 18.98 69.64 25.64
C MET A 4 19.40 69.29 24.20
N LEU A 5 20.71 69.29 23.91
CA LEU A 5 21.22 68.97 22.56
C LEU A 5 21.47 67.47 22.35
N LEU A 6 21.68 66.70 23.42
CA LEU A 6 21.95 65.26 23.31
C LEU A 6 20.70 64.43 22.94
N PRO A 7 19.49 64.68 23.50
CA PRO A 7 18.29 63.93 23.11
C PRO A 7 17.84 64.25 21.68
N LEU A 8 18.07 65.50 21.22
CA LEU A 8 17.68 65.95 19.88
C LEU A 8 18.57 65.33 18.79
N LEU A 9 19.88 65.17 19.05
CA LEU A 9 20.82 64.53 18.14
C LEU A 9 20.59 63.01 18.02
N LEU A 10 20.17 62.34 19.10
CA LEU A 10 19.78 60.93 19.05
C LEU A 10 18.47 60.70 18.29
N SER A 11 17.50 61.62 18.36
CA SER A 11 16.23 61.51 17.63
C SER A 11 16.34 61.78 16.12
N LEU A 12 17.35 62.55 15.67
CA LEU A 12 17.52 62.92 14.27
C LEU A 12 18.43 61.95 13.48
N VAL A 13 19.20 61.10 14.15
CA VAL A 13 20.10 60.10 13.52
C VAL A 13 19.55 58.66 13.61
N ALA A 14 18.52 58.43 14.44
CA ALA A 14 17.88 57.12 14.56
C ALA A 14 17.18 56.60 13.29
N PRO A 15 16.66 57.41 12.34
CA PRO A 15 16.02 56.85 11.13
C PRO A 15 16.99 56.43 10.02
N THR A 16 18.30 56.70 10.15
CA THR A 16 19.27 56.44 9.06
C THR A 16 20.19 55.24 9.31
N ALA A 17 19.97 54.49 10.39
CA ALA A 17 20.68 53.23 10.67
C ALA A 17 19.80 51.97 10.47
N LEU A 18 18.61 52.11 9.87
CA LEU A 18 17.68 51.02 9.50
C LEU A 18 17.40 50.95 7.99
N LEU A 19 18.33 51.45 7.18
CA LEU A 19 18.37 51.11 5.77
C LEU A 19 19.72 50.40 5.55
N ALA A 20 19.75 49.13 5.93
CA ALA A 20 20.55 48.19 5.15
C ALA A 20 20.17 48.43 3.68
N PRO A 21 21.11 48.38 2.73
CA PRO A 21 20.67 48.16 1.37
C PRO A 21 19.77 46.92 1.45
N VAL A 22 18.58 47.00 0.86
CA VAL A 22 18.01 45.82 0.23
C VAL A 22 19.02 45.49 -0.87
N GLY A 23 20.18 44.96 -0.48
CA GLY A 23 20.82 43.95 -1.27
C GLY A 23 19.74 42.90 -1.40
N ALA A 24 19.57 42.39 -2.61
CA ALA A 24 19.00 41.07 -2.74
C ALA A 24 19.47 40.25 -1.54
N GLN A 25 18.53 39.70 -0.77
CA GLN A 25 18.82 38.37 -0.24
C GLN A 25 19.17 37.62 -1.51
N ASP A 26 20.48 37.49 -1.77
CA ASP A 26 20.96 36.32 -2.49
C ASP A 26 20.26 35.20 -1.73
N ALA A 27 19.31 34.54 -2.42
CA ALA A 27 18.66 33.36 -1.88
C ALA A 27 19.78 32.51 -1.28
N ASP A 28 19.59 32.07 -0.03
CA ASP A 28 20.51 31.06 0.51
C ASP A 28 20.66 30.00 -0.59
N PRO A 29 21.90 29.63 -0.97
CA PRO A 29 22.06 28.50 -1.85
C PRO A 29 21.45 27.34 -1.06
N GLY A 30 20.24 26.91 -1.45
CA GLY A 30 19.49 25.89 -0.72
C GLY A 30 20.33 24.64 -0.50
N TYR A 31 19.86 23.78 0.38
CA TYR A 31 20.61 22.59 0.78
C TYR A 31 20.80 21.64 -0.43
N ALA A 32 21.91 20.91 -0.43
CA ALA A 32 22.01 19.70 -1.25
C ALA A 32 21.27 18.56 -0.53
N PRO A 33 20.78 17.54 -1.26
CA PRO A 33 20.15 16.36 -0.66
C PRO A 33 20.96 15.79 0.50
N GLU A 34 22.28 15.68 0.34
CA GLU A 34 23.17 15.09 1.36
C GLU A 34 23.43 16.01 2.56
N ASP A 35 22.94 17.25 2.53
CA ASP A 35 22.96 18.15 3.69
C ASP A 35 21.76 17.95 4.62
N ILE A 36 20.68 17.33 4.13
CA ILE A 36 19.44 17.03 4.87
C ILE A 36 19.40 15.53 5.17
N TRP A 37 19.49 14.71 4.12
CA TRP A 37 19.30 13.27 4.15
C TRP A 37 20.60 12.48 4.15
N SER A 38 20.47 11.19 4.47
CA SER A 38 21.51 10.18 4.35
C SER A 38 22.01 10.03 2.91
N GLU A 39 23.26 9.57 2.75
CA GLU A 39 23.79 9.25 1.42
C GLU A 39 22.97 8.14 0.76
N GLU A 40 22.48 7.17 1.54
CA GLU A 40 21.64 6.10 1.04
C GLU A 40 20.36 6.63 0.38
N TYR A 41 19.61 7.48 1.07
CA TYR A 41 18.38 8.04 0.53
C TYR A 41 18.61 8.98 -0.65
N ALA A 42 19.56 9.92 -0.51
CA ALA A 42 19.87 10.90 -1.55
C ALA A 42 20.30 10.27 -2.89
N PHE A 43 20.84 9.04 -2.86
CA PHE A 43 21.21 8.27 -4.05
C PHE A 43 20.25 7.12 -4.39
N GLN A 44 19.09 7.06 -3.72
CA GLN A 44 18.08 6.00 -3.85
C GLN A 44 18.72 4.60 -3.74
N ILE A 45 19.52 4.41 -2.69
CA ILE A 45 20.14 3.14 -2.35
C ILE A 45 19.19 2.42 -1.37
N PHE A 46 18.45 1.46 -1.90
CA PHE A 46 17.42 0.79 -1.14
C PHE A 46 17.96 -0.34 -0.26
N PRO A 47 17.37 -0.58 0.93
CA PRO A 47 17.92 -1.45 1.96
C PRO A 47 17.59 -2.94 1.76
N TRP A 48 17.42 -3.39 0.51
CA TRP A 48 16.98 -4.76 0.22
C TRP A 48 17.98 -5.83 0.63
N GLY A 49 17.47 -7.05 0.87
CA GLY A 49 18.28 -8.16 1.36
C GLY A 49 19.50 -8.50 0.48
N PRO A 50 20.58 -9.07 1.04
CA PRO A 50 21.90 -9.22 0.38
C PRO A 50 21.95 -10.31 -0.71
N HIS A 51 20.81 -10.91 -1.08
CA HIS A 51 20.72 -12.08 -1.93
C HIS A 51 20.09 -11.73 -3.28
N GLY A 52 20.91 -11.46 -4.29
CA GLY A 52 20.43 -11.13 -5.65
C GLY A 52 21.49 -10.40 -6.46
N ASN A 53 21.13 -10.01 -7.68
CA ASN A 53 21.92 -9.04 -8.45
C ASN A 53 21.74 -7.65 -7.81
N PHE A 54 22.83 -6.98 -7.49
CA PHE A 54 22.78 -5.66 -6.87
C PHE A 54 22.05 -4.64 -7.73
N GLU A 55 22.31 -4.59 -9.05
CA GLU A 55 21.70 -3.58 -9.93
C GLU A 55 20.17 -3.77 -10.04
N GLN A 56 19.70 -5.02 -10.17
CA GLN A 56 18.26 -5.32 -10.21
C GLN A 56 17.57 -4.99 -8.87
N LEU A 57 18.20 -5.35 -7.75
CA LEU A 57 17.68 -4.97 -6.44
C LEU A 57 17.61 -3.44 -6.30
N GLN A 58 18.60 -2.71 -6.80
CA GLN A 58 18.57 -1.25 -6.77
C GLN A 58 17.69 -0.61 -7.86
N PHE A 59 16.93 -1.42 -8.62
CA PHE A 59 16.11 -0.95 -9.74
C PHE A 59 16.92 -0.08 -10.71
N ARG A 60 18.15 -0.52 -11.00
CA ARG A 60 19.06 0.04 -12.02
C ARG A 60 19.20 -0.89 -13.23
N GLU A 61 18.45 -1.99 -13.24
CA GLU A 61 18.36 -2.98 -14.30
C GLU A 61 17.01 -3.69 -14.18
N TYR A 62 16.38 -4.02 -15.31
CA TYR A 62 15.12 -4.75 -15.32
C TYR A 62 15.28 -6.22 -14.88
N HIS A 63 14.30 -6.73 -14.14
CA HIS A 63 14.12 -8.14 -13.84
C HIS A 63 13.63 -8.88 -15.09
N ASP A 64 14.36 -9.91 -15.51
CA ASP A 64 13.85 -10.91 -16.46
C ASP A 64 12.96 -11.93 -15.74
N TYR A 65 12.22 -12.74 -16.52
CA TYR A 65 11.35 -13.79 -15.99
C TYR A 65 12.05 -14.68 -14.94
N PHE A 66 13.29 -15.09 -15.17
CA PHE A 66 13.99 -16.03 -14.29
C PHE A 66 14.48 -15.35 -13.01
N SER A 67 15.04 -14.14 -13.12
CA SER A 67 15.53 -13.34 -12.00
C SER A 67 14.39 -12.83 -11.12
N MET A 68 13.27 -12.40 -11.71
CA MET A 68 12.03 -12.06 -11.00
C MET A 68 11.52 -13.25 -10.20
N LYS A 69 11.29 -14.38 -10.88
CA LYS A 69 10.84 -15.63 -10.27
C LYS A 69 11.75 -16.07 -9.12
N GLN A 70 13.06 -16.09 -9.37
CA GLN A 70 14.05 -16.45 -8.35
C GLN A 70 13.98 -15.50 -7.15
N ARG A 71 13.76 -14.21 -7.38
CA ARG A 71 13.66 -13.22 -6.31
C ARG A 71 12.39 -13.41 -5.50
N MET A 72 11.23 -13.58 -6.13
CA MET A 72 9.96 -13.87 -5.45
C MET A 72 10.05 -15.14 -4.59
N GLN A 73 10.63 -16.23 -5.12
CA GLN A 73 10.89 -17.46 -4.36
C GLN A 73 11.83 -17.23 -3.17
N THR A 74 12.84 -16.38 -3.35
CA THR A 74 13.76 -16.01 -2.27
C THR A 74 12.99 -15.27 -1.17
N LEU A 75 12.21 -14.26 -1.51
CA LEU A 75 11.43 -13.49 -0.53
C LEU A 75 10.44 -14.39 0.23
N ALA A 76 9.70 -15.26 -0.47
CA ALA A 76 8.80 -16.24 0.17
C ALA A 76 9.54 -17.17 1.15
N ALA A 77 10.76 -17.59 0.82
CA ALA A 77 11.54 -18.47 1.69
C ALA A 77 12.10 -17.75 2.94
N TYR A 78 12.39 -16.45 2.86
CA TYR A 78 12.89 -15.66 3.99
C TYR A 78 11.75 -15.13 4.88
N TYR A 79 10.56 -14.92 4.31
CA TYR A 79 9.40 -14.33 4.98
C TYR A 79 8.14 -15.21 4.89
N PRO A 80 8.21 -16.50 5.28
CA PRO A 80 7.10 -17.45 5.09
C PRO A 80 5.89 -17.18 6.00
N ASP A 81 6.00 -16.25 6.96
CA ASP A 81 4.91 -15.91 7.87
C ASP A 81 3.80 -15.10 7.18
N PHE A 82 4.13 -14.41 6.08
CA PHE A 82 3.18 -13.58 5.34
C PHE A 82 3.33 -13.60 3.81
N LEU A 83 4.34 -14.28 3.27
CA LEU A 83 4.54 -14.45 1.83
C LEU A 83 4.46 -15.93 1.42
N GLN A 84 3.70 -16.22 0.37
CA GLN A 84 3.68 -17.53 -0.28
C GLN A 84 3.82 -17.35 -1.80
N TYR A 85 4.76 -18.08 -2.40
CA TYR A 85 5.05 -18.05 -3.84
C TYR A 85 4.33 -19.17 -4.56
N HIS A 86 3.78 -18.84 -5.73
CA HIS A 86 3.05 -19.74 -6.60
C HIS A 86 3.42 -19.53 -8.07
N GLU A 87 3.03 -20.47 -8.92
CA GLU A 87 3.27 -20.40 -10.37
C GLU A 87 2.13 -21.09 -11.14
N GLY A 88 1.39 -20.32 -11.94
CA GLY A 88 0.13 -20.80 -12.51
C GLY A 88 -0.87 -21.21 -11.43
N LEU A 89 -1.78 -22.12 -11.76
CA LEU A 89 -2.73 -22.74 -10.82
C LEU A 89 -2.57 -24.28 -10.90
N LEU A 90 -2.96 -25.01 -9.87
CA LEU A 90 -2.93 -26.48 -9.90
C LEU A 90 -3.98 -27.06 -10.85
N GLY A 91 -5.11 -26.38 -10.98
CA GLY A 91 -6.27 -26.88 -11.72
C GLY A 91 -7.11 -27.85 -10.89
N GLY A 92 -8.18 -28.36 -11.50
CA GLY A 92 -9.28 -29.03 -10.82
C GLY A 92 -10.57 -28.79 -11.56
N VAL A 93 -11.70 -28.83 -10.88
CA VAL A 93 -12.97 -28.39 -11.47
C VAL A 93 -13.15 -26.91 -11.13
N ASN A 94 -13.20 -26.03 -12.13
CA ASN A 94 -13.40 -24.60 -11.92
C ASN A 94 -14.87 -24.29 -11.56
N ALA A 95 -15.17 -23.01 -11.26
CA ALA A 95 -16.51 -22.55 -10.90
C ALA A 95 -17.57 -22.85 -11.97
N ARG A 96 -17.14 -22.93 -13.24
CA ARG A 96 -17.97 -23.21 -14.42
C ARG A 96 -18.20 -24.70 -14.66
N GLY A 97 -17.49 -25.58 -13.95
CA GLY A 97 -17.62 -27.04 -14.05
C GLY A 97 -16.65 -27.71 -15.02
N ASP A 98 -15.69 -26.98 -15.58
CA ASP A 98 -14.68 -27.49 -16.50
C ASP A 98 -13.53 -28.16 -15.75
N GLU A 99 -13.01 -29.26 -16.30
CA GLU A 99 -11.84 -29.96 -15.76
C GLU A 99 -10.56 -29.32 -16.32
N MET A 100 -9.80 -28.66 -15.44
CA MET A 100 -8.58 -27.92 -15.71
C MET A 100 -7.35 -28.63 -15.14
N THR A 101 -6.18 -28.38 -15.72
CA THR A 101 -4.87 -28.88 -15.28
C THR A 101 -3.86 -27.74 -15.20
N SER A 102 -2.75 -27.94 -14.50
CA SER A 102 -1.71 -26.91 -14.39
C SER A 102 -1.08 -26.53 -15.74
N GLU A 103 -1.11 -27.44 -16.73
CA GLU A 103 -0.60 -27.18 -18.09
C GLU A 103 -1.50 -26.23 -18.89
N ASP A 104 -2.76 -26.04 -18.50
CA ASP A 104 -3.71 -25.16 -19.19
C ASP A 104 -3.42 -23.66 -18.99
N TYR A 105 -2.55 -23.33 -18.03
CA TYR A 105 -2.12 -21.96 -17.70
C TYR A 105 -0.68 -21.66 -18.16
N GLU A 106 -0.01 -22.60 -18.83
CA GLU A 106 1.31 -22.38 -19.40
C GLU A 106 1.21 -21.62 -20.73
N GLY A 107 2.10 -20.65 -20.95
CA GLY A 107 2.20 -19.92 -22.21
C GLY A 107 2.35 -20.83 -23.45
N TRP A 108 1.97 -20.30 -24.62
CA TRP A 108 1.93 -21.09 -25.85
C TRP A 108 3.28 -21.60 -26.35
N PHE A 109 4.34 -20.81 -26.20
CA PHE A 109 5.63 -20.99 -26.84
C PHE A 109 6.71 -21.47 -25.87
N TYR A 110 6.99 -20.72 -24.79
CA TYR A 110 8.03 -21.14 -23.83
C TYR A 110 7.50 -22.06 -22.74
N LYS A 111 6.18 -22.24 -22.66
CA LYS A 111 5.53 -23.13 -21.68
C LYS A 111 5.90 -22.73 -20.25
N HIS A 112 5.78 -21.44 -19.97
CA HIS A 112 5.99 -20.89 -18.63
C HIS A 112 4.67 -20.42 -18.06
N SER A 113 4.45 -20.75 -16.79
CA SER A 113 3.30 -20.27 -16.04
C SER A 113 3.63 -18.94 -15.38
N SER A 114 2.62 -18.09 -15.22
CA SER A 114 2.80 -16.78 -14.60
C SER A 114 3.14 -16.92 -13.11
N PRO A 115 4.23 -16.31 -12.62
CA PRO A 115 4.59 -16.33 -11.20
C PRO A 115 3.71 -15.35 -10.43
N TRP A 116 3.27 -15.72 -9.23
CA TRP A 116 2.48 -14.84 -8.38
C TRP A 116 2.75 -15.06 -6.89
N MET A 117 2.37 -14.07 -6.07
CA MET A 117 2.55 -14.09 -4.62
C MET A 117 1.21 -13.90 -3.92
N LYS A 118 0.89 -14.76 -2.95
CA LYS A 118 -0.10 -14.49 -1.91
C LYS A 118 0.60 -13.74 -0.78
N ILE A 119 0.06 -12.59 -0.39
CA ILE A 119 0.59 -11.74 0.68
C ILE A 119 -0.54 -11.46 1.68
N THR A 120 -0.40 -12.00 2.89
CA THR A 120 -1.39 -11.82 3.96
C THR A 120 -0.80 -12.23 5.30
N GLY A 121 -1.19 -11.57 6.40
CA GLY A 121 -0.67 -11.89 7.72
C GLY A 121 -1.07 -13.30 8.14
N ASN A 122 -0.10 -14.16 8.50
CA ASN A 122 -0.31 -15.58 8.77
C ASN A 122 -0.80 -16.36 7.52
N VAL A 123 -0.10 -16.17 6.39
CA VAL A 123 -0.41 -16.79 5.08
C VAL A 123 -0.50 -18.32 5.11
N GLN A 124 0.14 -18.99 6.06
CA GLN A 124 0.06 -20.46 6.21
C GLN A 124 -1.15 -20.92 7.04
N GLY A 125 -2.02 -19.98 7.44
CA GLY A 125 -3.30 -20.25 8.11
C GLY A 125 -4.45 -20.23 7.11
N GLY A 126 -5.64 -19.84 7.59
CA GLY A 126 -6.83 -19.74 6.75
C GLY A 126 -7.33 -21.09 6.24
N ASP A 127 -8.25 -21.04 5.29
CA ASP A 127 -8.66 -22.19 4.50
C ASP A 127 -7.73 -22.37 3.29
N TYR A 128 -7.59 -23.61 2.81
CA TYR A 128 -6.74 -23.96 1.67
C TYR A 128 -7.60 -24.11 0.41
N ASN A 129 -7.18 -23.51 -0.69
CA ASN A 129 -7.82 -23.65 -1.99
C ASN A 129 -7.06 -24.67 -2.85
N ASP A 130 -7.61 -25.87 -2.99
CA ASP A 130 -7.01 -26.97 -3.78
C ASP A 130 -6.78 -26.58 -5.26
N PHE A 131 -7.57 -25.66 -5.81
CA PHE A 131 -7.50 -25.26 -7.23
C PHE A 131 -6.37 -24.24 -7.47
N ASN A 132 -6.28 -23.23 -6.60
CA ASN A 132 -5.26 -22.18 -6.68
C ASN A 132 -3.92 -22.59 -6.07
N ASP A 133 -3.90 -23.64 -5.25
CA ASP A 133 -2.76 -24.09 -4.43
C ASP A 133 -2.36 -23.12 -3.31
N ASP A 134 -3.25 -22.25 -2.86
CA ASP A 134 -2.93 -21.26 -1.84
C ASP A 134 -3.52 -21.55 -0.46
N ASP A 135 -2.76 -21.11 0.54
CA ASP A 135 -3.20 -21.01 1.93
C ASP A 135 -3.53 -19.54 2.25
N GLY A 136 -4.06 -19.31 3.44
CA GLY A 136 -4.24 -17.96 3.96
C GLY A 136 -5.47 -17.26 3.39
N ASN A 137 -6.50 -18.02 3.03
CA ASN A 137 -7.82 -17.56 2.60
C ASN A 137 -8.72 -17.34 3.82
N TYR A 138 -9.16 -16.12 4.06
CA TYR A 138 -9.95 -15.70 5.21
C TYR A 138 -11.20 -14.92 4.78
N ALA A 139 -12.38 -15.50 5.01
CA ALA A 139 -13.68 -14.86 4.74
C ALA A 139 -13.92 -13.48 5.41
N ASP A 140 -13.10 -13.07 6.39
CA ASP A 140 -13.19 -11.76 7.04
C ASP A 140 -12.16 -10.73 6.54
N ARG A 141 -11.35 -11.09 5.54
CA ARG A 141 -10.36 -10.22 4.91
C ARG A 141 -10.76 -9.95 3.46
N PRO A 142 -10.76 -8.67 3.03
CA PRO A 142 -10.98 -8.33 1.64
C PRO A 142 -9.76 -8.63 0.77
N ASP A 143 -10.04 -9.02 -0.47
CA ASP A 143 -9.03 -9.46 -1.42
C ASP A 143 -8.75 -8.42 -2.50
N VAL A 144 -7.51 -8.43 -2.97
CA VAL A 144 -6.97 -7.45 -3.93
C VAL A 144 -6.15 -8.19 -4.97
N MET A 145 -6.47 -7.98 -6.26
CA MET A 145 -5.66 -8.48 -7.36
C MET A 145 -4.84 -7.35 -7.99
N LEU A 146 -3.53 -7.54 -8.08
CA LEU A 146 -2.59 -6.58 -8.63
C LEU A 146 -1.79 -7.25 -9.74
N VAL A 147 -1.99 -6.83 -10.99
CA VAL A 147 -1.48 -7.52 -12.18
C VAL A 147 -0.59 -6.62 -13.02
N GLY A 148 0.57 -7.11 -13.43
CA GLY A 148 1.46 -6.45 -14.38
C GLY A 148 1.62 -7.24 -15.67
N ASN A 149 2.12 -6.56 -16.70
CA ASN A 149 2.57 -7.15 -17.95
C ASN A 149 1.50 -7.91 -18.75
N HIS A 150 0.31 -7.34 -18.92
CA HIS A 150 -0.61 -7.82 -19.97
C HIS A 150 0.03 -7.67 -21.35
N HIS A 151 0.77 -6.59 -21.60
CA HIS A 151 1.53 -6.42 -22.83
C HIS A 151 3.04 -6.57 -22.60
N ALA A 152 3.67 -7.37 -23.47
CA ALA A 152 5.05 -7.83 -23.34
C ALA A 152 6.10 -6.72 -23.17
N ARG A 153 6.04 -5.69 -24.00
CA ARG A 153 6.98 -4.54 -24.03
C ARG A 153 6.88 -3.57 -22.86
N GLU A 154 5.90 -3.70 -21.99
CA GLU A 154 5.61 -2.69 -20.97
C GLU A 154 6.43 -2.96 -19.71
N TRP A 155 7.75 -2.74 -19.75
CA TRP A 155 8.64 -3.34 -18.74
C TRP A 155 8.46 -2.76 -17.33
N MET A 156 8.12 -1.47 -17.22
CA MET A 156 7.82 -0.87 -15.91
C MET A 156 6.59 -1.48 -15.22
N SER A 157 5.67 -2.10 -15.97
CA SER A 157 4.46 -2.71 -15.42
C SER A 157 4.72 -3.90 -14.51
N TYR A 158 5.89 -4.53 -14.60
CA TYR A 158 6.31 -5.60 -13.71
C TYR A 158 7.42 -5.19 -12.73
N GLU A 159 8.08 -4.05 -12.96
CA GLU A 159 9.05 -3.49 -12.01
C GLU A 159 8.36 -2.84 -10.80
N VAL A 160 7.29 -2.05 -11.03
CA VAL A 160 6.53 -1.44 -9.93
C VAL A 160 5.98 -2.49 -8.95
N PRO A 161 5.35 -3.60 -9.41
CA PRO A 161 5.00 -4.74 -8.54
C PRO A 161 6.16 -5.31 -7.74
N MET A 162 7.34 -5.43 -8.35
CA MET A 162 8.53 -5.95 -7.66
C MET A 162 9.03 -4.97 -6.60
N PHE A 163 8.99 -3.66 -6.87
CA PHE A 163 9.33 -2.63 -5.91
C PHE A 163 8.39 -2.64 -4.70
N PHE A 164 7.09 -2.80 -4.95
CA PHE A 164 6.07 -2.98 -3.92
C PHE A 164 6.33 -4.23 -3.06
N LEU A 165 6.66 -5.37 -3.68
CA LEU A 165 6.97 -6.60 -2.97
C LEU A 165 8.22 -6.47 -2.08
N GLU A 166 9.28 -5.83 -2.57
CA GLU A 166 10.50 -5.55 -1.79
C GLU A 166 10.20 -4.66 -0.57
N THR A 167 9.39 -3.62 -0.79
CA THR A 167 8.97 -2.69 0.26
C THR A 167 8.22 -3.43 1.37
N ILE A 168 7.21 -4.25 1.02
CA ILE A 168 6.49 -5.05 2.01
C ILE A 168 7.44 -6.02 2.72
N ALA A 169 8.26 -6.77 1.98
CA ALA A 169 9.15 -7.77 2.55
C ALA A 169 10.16 -7.16 3.54
N TYR A 170 10.64 -5.95 3.27
CA TYR A 170 11.57 -5.25 4.14
C TYR A 170 10.89 -4.61 5.35
N TYR A 171 9.75 -3.95 5.18
CA TYR A 171 9.14 -3.10 6.20
C TYR A 171 8.08 -3.77 7.07
N TYR A 172 7.50 -4.90 6.64
CA TYR A 172 6.51 -5.62 7.44
C TYR A 172 7.04 -5.98 8.83
N GLY A 173 6.27 -5.63 9.87
CA GLY A 173 6.62 -5.87 11.27
C GLY A 173 7.60 -4.87 11.88
N LYS A 174 7.95 -3.78 11.16
CA LYS A 174 8.76 -2.67 11.68
C LYS A 174 7.87 -1.47 12.07
N ALA A 175 8.46 -0.48 12.73
CA ALA A 175 7.84 0.82 12.99
C ALA A 175 8.89 1.87 13.36
N GLY A 176 8.60 3.12 13.00
CA GLY A 176 9.39 4.30 13.31
C GLY A 176 10.82 4.16 12.81
N ILE A 177 10.94 3.79 11.54
CA ILE A 177 12.19 3.85 10.80
C ILE A 177 12.32 5.27 10.24
N ASP A 178 13.47 5.86 10.53
CA ASP A 178 13.99 7.09 9.91
C ASP A 178 14.73 6.60 8.65
N ASN A 179 14.01 6.61 7.52
CA ASN A 179 14.42 5.95 6.29
C ASN A 179 15.27 6.85 5.38
N ASP A 180 15.12 8.15 5.56
CA ASP A 180 15.84 9.21 4.87
C ASP A 180 17.07 9.69 5.67
N GLY A 181 17.08 9.55 7.01
CA GLY A 181 18.20 9.80 7.91
C GLY A 181 18.25 11.20 8.53
N ASP A 182 17.16 11.96 8.47
CA ASP A 182 17.09 13.36 8.92
C ASP A 182 16.87 13.46 10.46
N GLY A 183 16.43 12.36 11.08
CA GLY A 183 16.18 12.22 12.51
C GLY A 183 14.71 12.30 12.94
N LEU A 184 13.79 12.38 11.97
CA LEU A 184 12.35 12.32 12.13
C LEU A 184 11.83 10.95 11.64
N VAL A 185 10.52 10.70 11.78
CA VAL A 185 9.86 9.42 11.47
C VAL A 185 8.37 9.64 11.23
N ASP A 186 7.74 8.80 10.40
CA ASP A 186 6.29 8.86 10.09
C ASP A 186 5.88 10.24 9.55
N GLU A 187 6.61 10.76 8.56
CA GLU A 187 6.50 12.15 8.07
C GLU A 187 5.58 12.27 6.86
N ASP A 188 5.96 11.66 5.73
CA ASP A 188 5.21 11.77 4.48
C ASP A 188 4.56 10.41 4.12
N GLY A 189 3.24 10.47 3.95
CA GLY A 189 2.50 9.35 3.38
C GLY A 189 2.80 9.19 1.88
N TRP A 190 2.20 8.18 1.25
CA TRP A 190 2.16 8.13 -0.22
C TRP A 190 0.99 8.95 -0.76
N ASP A 191 0.99 10.25 -0.54
CA ASP A 191 -0.06 11.17 -1.02
C ASP A 191 0.44 12.11 -2.13
N GLY A 192 1.73 12.07 -2.46
CA GLY A 192 2.37 12.93 -3.44
C GLY A 192 2.60 14.36 -2.96
N ILE A 193 2.63 14.58 -1.64
CA ILE A 193 2.75 15.90 -1.01
C ILE A 193 3.86 15.89 0.05
N ASP A 194 4.85 16.77 -0.12
CA ASP A 194 5.82 17.20 0.91
C ASP A 194 5.07 17.74 2.15
N ASN A 195 4.81 16.90 3.17
CA ASN A 195 3.99 17.24 4.33
C ASN A 195 4.79 18.02 5.39
N ASP A 196 6.09 17.77 5.50
CA ASP A 196 6.98 18.33 6.52
C ASP A 196 7.75 19.59 6.02
N GLY A 197 7.88 19.75 4.70
CA GLY A 197 8.44 20.90 4.00
C GLY A 197 9.93 20.82 3.68
N ASP A 198 10.55 19.65 3.72
CA ASP A 198 11.99 19.49 3.65
C ASP A 198 12.55 19.50 2.21
N CYS A 199 11.82 18.99 1.22
CA CYS A 199 12.13 19.13 -0.20
C CYS A 199 12.19 20.62 -0.55
N SER A 200 11.28 21.41 0.02
CA SER A 200 11.24 22.86 -0.15
C SER A 200 12.48 23.58 0.40
N LEU A 201 13.30 22.95 1.25
CA LEU A 201 14.57 23.46 1.75
C LEU A 201 15.75 23.27 0.77
N LEU A 202 15.61 22.36 -0.19
CA LEU A 202 16.62 22.10 -1.20
C LEU A 202 16.90 23.33 -2.08
N ASN A 203 18.06 23.31 -2.74
CA ASN A 203 18.28 24.24 -3.83
C ASN A 203 17.29 24.00 -4.98
N ALA A 204 16.88 25.07 -5.67
CA ALA A 204 15.89 24.99 -6.75
C ALA A 204 16.30 24.09 -7.94
N THR A 205 17.56 23.63 -8.02
CA THR A 205 17.99 22.67 -9.05
C THR A 205 17.83 21.22 -8.62
N ASN A 206 17.62 20.96 -7.33
CA ASN A 206 17.46 19.63 -6.76
C ASN A 206 16.03 19.36 -6.28
N GLN A 207 15.16 20.38 -6.29
CA GLN A 207 13.73 20.23 -5.99
C GLN A 207 12.96 19.47 -7.08
N ASP A 208 13.48 19.42 -8.30
CA ASP A 208 12.91 18.67 -9.43
C ASP A 208 13.92 17.56 -9.76
N SER A 209 13.96 16.58 -8.86
CA SER A 209 14.93 15.48 -8.85
C SER A 209 14.62 14.43 -9.92
N ASN A 210 13.34 14.26 -10.26
CA ASN A 210 12.88 13.36 -11.32
C ASN A 210 12.90 14.04 -12.72
N GLY A 211 12.99 15.37 -12.79
CA GLY A 211 13.12 16.14 -14.03
C GLY A 211 11.81 16.32 -14.81
N ASP A 212 10.65 16.12 -14.19
CA ASP A 212 9.32 16.27 -14.81
C ASP A 212 8.87 17.73 -14.95
N GLY A 213 9.56 18.66 -14.26
CA GLY A 213 9.32 20.09 -14.30
C GLY A 213 8.38 20.63 -13.21
N THR A 214 7.94 19.79 -12.28
CA THR A 214 7.14 20.12 -11.09
C THR A 214 8.03 19.98 -9.85
N PRO A 215 8.60 21.09 -9.32
CA PRO A 215 9.47 21.01 -8.14
C PRO A 215 8.72 20.54 -6.90
N CYS A 216 9.30 19.59 -6.16
CA CYS A 216 8.72 18.92 -5.00
C CYS A 216 7.35 18.33 -5.33
N GLY A 217 7.28 17.66 -6.48
CA GLY A 217 6.11 16.93 -6.94
C GLY A 217 6.22 15.42 -6.68
N PRO A 218 5.17 14.65 -6.97
CA PRO A 218 5.18 13.20 -6.79
C PRO A 218 6.40 12.50 -7.38
N GLY A 219 7.08 11.70 -6.58
CA GLY A 219 8.30 10.98 -6.97
C GLY A 219 9.59 11.81 -6.93
N ASP A 220 9.55 13.07 -6.51
CA ASP A 220 10.75 13.79 -6.08
C ASP A 220 11.23 13.32 -4.71
N LEU A 221 12.52 13.58 -4.41
CA LEU A 221 13.07 13.38 -3.07
C LEU A 221 12.41 14.35 -2.07
N GLY A 222 12.03 13.85 -0.90
CA GLY A 222 11.37 14.61 0.16
C GLY A 222 9.88 14.88 -0.07
N VAL A 223 9.19 13.97 -0.77
CA VAL A 223 7.75 14.10 -1.07
C VAL A 223 6.95 12.90 -0.57
N ASP A 224 7.51 11.69 -0.68
CA ASP A 224 6.87 10.45 -0.23
C ASP A 224 7.91 9.61 0.55
N GLU A 225 8.42 10.16 1.65
CA GLU A 225 9.43 9.54 2.52
C GLU A 225 8.95 9.31 3.95
N ASP A 226 9.68 8.50 4.72
CA ASP A 226 9.31 8.22 6.11
C ASP A 226 7.86 7.73 6.33
N PHE A 227 7.30 7.03 5.34
CA PHE A 227 6.00 6.39 5.45
C PHE A 227 5.91 5.42 6.63
N SER A 228 4.71 5.25 7.18
CA SER A 228 4.56 4.44 8.38
C SER A 228 4.60 2.93 8.14
N GLU A 229 5.61 2.22 8.65
CA GLU A 229 5.67 0.75 8.55
C GLU A 229 4.56 0.04 9.31
N GLN A 230 4.01 0.70 10.34
CA GLN A 230 2.87 0.16 11.07
C GLN A 230 1.63 0.12 10.17
N PHE A 231 1.49 1.07 9.24
CA PHE A 231 0.41 1.08 8.25
C PHE A 231 0.54 -0.15 7.34
N ILE A 232 1.74 -0.42 6.82
CA ILE A 232 2.02 -1.63 6.03
C ILE A 232 1.64 -2.89 6.83
N THR A 233 2.08 -2.96 8.08
CA THR A 233 1.81 -4.13 8.93
C THR A 233 0.31 -4.33 9.20
N ASP A 234 -0.43 -3.26 9.48
CA ASP A 234 -1.87 -3.34 9.71
C ASP A 234 -2.61 -3.74 8.43
N LEU A 235 -2.17 -3.22 7.28
CA LEU A 235 -2.75 -3.51 5.98
C LEU A 235 -2.58 -4.98 5.59
N ILE A 236 -1.36 -5.52 5.66
CA ILE A 236 -1.09 -6.94 5.37
C ILE A 236 -1.83 -7.88 6.34
N ASN A 237 -2.06 -7.47 7.59
CA ASN A 237 -2.79 -8.28 8.57
C ASN A 237 -4.31 -8.30 8.35
N THR A 238 -4.84 -7.39 7.52
CA THR A 238 -6.29 -7.18 7.35
C THR A 238 -6.75 -7.33 5.90
N ARG A 239 -5.87 -7.75 5.00
CA ARG A 239 -6.09 -7.87 3.54
C ARG A 239 -5.41 -9.10 3.00
N GLU A 240 -5.86 -9.55 1.84
CA GLU A 240 -5.21 -10.59 1.08
C GLU A 240 -4.85 -10.05 -0.29
N ILE A 241 -3.55 -10.03 -0.59
CA ILE A 241 -3.05 -9.45 -1.82
C ILE A 241 -2.55 -10.58 -2.72
N TYR A 242 -3.09 -10.62 -3.93
CA TYR A 242 -2.67 -11.46 -5.03
C TYR A 242 -1.86 -10.61 -5.99
N LEU A 243 -0.53 -10.76 -5.92
CA LEU A 243 0.40 -10.00 -6.75
C LEU A 243 0.91 -10.86 -7.90
N ILE A 244 0.60 -10.47 -9.13
CA ILE A 244 1.02 -11.14 -10.38
C ILE A 244 1.88 -10.16 -11.18
N PRO A 245 3.20 -10.07 -10.93
CA PRO A 245 4.04 -9.09 -11.61
C PRO A 245 4.09 -9.28 -13.13
N MET A 246 4.13 -10.54 -13.59
CA MET A 246 4.33 -10.85 -15.01
C MET A 246 3.28 -11.84 -15.51
N LEU A 247 2.19 -11.32 -16.07
CA LEU A 247 1.14 -12.14 -16.69
C LEU A 247 1.63 -12.77 -18.01
N ASN A 248 2.08 -11.94 -18.97
CA ASN A 248 2.52 -12.38 -20.31
C ASN A 248 3.99 -12.82 -20.34
N THR A 249 4.30 -13.91 -19.65
CA THR A 249 5.68 -14.43 -19.52
C THR A 249 6.32 -14.73 -20.87
N ASP A 250 5.55 -15.32 -21.79
CA ASP A 250 6.02 -15.69 -23.12
C ASP A 250 6.36 -14.45 -23.96
N GLY A 251 5.42 -13.51 -24.04
CA GLY A 251 5.60 -12.29 -24.80
C GLY A 251 6.75 -11.45 -24.26
N ASN A 252 6.86 -11.28 -22.93
CA ASN A 252 7.96 -10.51 -22.34
C ASN A 252 9.32 -11.11 -22.68
N ARG A 253 9.47 -12.43 -22.55
CA ARG A 253 10.71 -13.11 -22.91
C ARG A 253 11.06 -12.91 -24.37
N TYR A 254 10.09 -13.03 -25.28
CA TYR A 254 10.36 -12.80 -26.70
C TYR A 254 10.73 -11.34 -27.02
N ASP A 255 10.06 -10.37 -26.39
CA ASP A 255 10.40 -8.96 -26.54
C ASP A 255 11.85 -8.68 -26.12
N ARG A 256 12.26 -9.23 -24.97
CA ARG A 256 13.58 -9.06 -24.38
C ARG A 256 14.69 -9.83 -25.07
N GLU A 257 14.44 -11.10 -25.40
CA GLU A 257 15.49 -12.02 -25.84
C GLU A 257 15.69 -11.94 -27.36
N GLU A 258 14.63 -11.66 -28.13
CA GLU A 258 14.62 -11.82 -29.59
C GLU A 258 14.21 -10.54 -30.35
N TYR A 259 13.11 -9.86 -29.95
CA TYR A 259 12.53 -8.77 -30.75
C TYR A 259 13.27 -7.43 -30.57
N CYS A 260 13.34 -6.91 -29.32
CA CYS A 260 14.00 -5.65 -28.99
C CYS A 260 15.41 -5.84 -28.43
N GLY A 261 15.65 -6.94 -27.71
CA GLY A 261 16.91 -7.21 -27.03
C GLY A 261 16.98 -6.56 -25.64
N GLU A 262 17.95 -7.01 -24.83
CA GLU A 262 18.16 -6.55 -23.43
C GLU A 262 18.45 -5.05 -23.28
N THR A 263 18.76 -4.34 -24.36
CA THR A 263 19.03 -2.89 -24.35
C THR A 263 17.93 -2.11 -25.08
N ALA A 264 16.67 -2.58 -24.96
CA ALA A 264 15.51 -2.05 -25.70
C ALA A 264 15.30 -0.54 -25.56
N TRP A 265 15.74 0.07 -24.45
CA TRP A 265 15.71 1.52 -24.25
C TRP A 265 16.58 2.30 -25.27
N GLU A 266 17.59 1.68 -25.91
CA GLU A 266 18.45 2.34 -26.89
C GLU A 266 17.87 2.33 -28.32
N ASN A 267 17.18 1.26 -28.70
CA ASN A 267 16.75 0.97 -30.07
C ASN A 267 15.23 0.87 -30.25
N CYS A 268 14.49 0.61 -29.18
CA CYS A 268 13.07 0.26 -29.19
C CYS A 268 12.26 0.94 -28.06
N TYR A 269 12.72 2.05 -27.48
CA TYR A 269 12.10 2.67 -26.29
C TYR A 269 10.56 2.89 -26.34
N ARG A 270 10.00 3.16 -27.52
CA ARG A 270 8.54 3.34 -27.77
C ARG A 270 7.95 2.37 -28.79
N SER A 271 8.60 1.22 -28.98
CA SER A 271 8.12 0.11 -29.80
C SER A 271 8.30 -1.18 -29.00
N GLY A 272 7.95 -2.33 -29.57
CA GLY A 272 8.21 -3.63 -28.96
C GLY A 272 7.10 -4.63 -29.28
N TRP A 273 7.35 -5.88 -28.96
CA TRP A 273 6.36 -6.94 -29.01
C TRP A 273 5.27 -6.68 -27.96
N ARG A 274 4.01 -6.89 -28.31
CA ARG A 274 2.87 -6.53 -27.46
C ARG A 274 2.12 -7.74 -26.93
N LYS A 275 1.81 -8.68 -27.81
CA LYS A 275 0.85 -9.78 -27.59
C LYS A 275 1.48 -10.95 -26.84
N ASN A 276 0.70 -11.99 -26.54
CA ASN A 276 1.28 -13.29 -26.20
C ASN A 276 1.90 -13.96 -27.46
N LEU A 277 2.27 -15.23 -27.38
CA LEU A 277 2.91 -15.97 -28.50
C LEU A 277 2.04 -17.12 -29.05
N ARG A 278 0.70 -16.93 -29.07
CA ARG A 278 -0.19 -17.88 -29.74
C ARG A 278 0.15 -18.00 -31.24
N ASP A 279 0.45 -19.21 -31.70
CA ASP A 279 0.57 -19.48 -33.15
C ASP A 279 -0.80 -19.36 -33.83
N ASN A 280 -0.92 -18.40 -34.73
CA ASN A 280 -2.14 -18.14 -35.50
C ASN A 280 -2.02 -18.60 -36.97
N THR A 281 -0.92 -19.25 -37.34
CA THR A 281 -0.66 -19.67 -38.71
C THR A 281 -1.46 -20.91 -39.11
N VAL A 282 -1.88 -20.97 -40.39
CA VAL A 282 -2.79 -22.02 -40.92
C VAL A 282 -2.11 -23.40 -41.05
N THR A 283 -0.79 -23.49 -40.89
CA THR A 283 -0.04 -24.76 -41.04
C THR A 283 -0.43 -25.80 -39.99
N GLY A 284 -0.83 -25.37 -38.78
CA GLY A 284 -1.29 -26.25 -37.69
C GLY A 284 -2.65 -26.94 -37.88
N VAL A 285 -3.50 -26.47 -38.80
CA VAL A 285 -4.86 -27.04 -39.05
C VAL A 285 -4.85 -28.12 -40.14
N THR A 286 -3.68 -28.43 -40.71
CA THR A 286 -3.53 -29.50 -41.70
C THR A 286 -2.87 -30.74 -41.10
N PRO A 287 -3.07 -31.96 -41.64
CA PRO A 287 -2.38 -33.17 -41.17
C PRO A 287 -0.85 -33.18 -41.38
N ILE A 288 -0.27 -32.03 -41.74
CA ILE A 288 1.15 -31.83 -41.97
C ILE A 288 1.68 -31.18 -40.68
N PRO A 289 2.68 -31.77 -40.01
CA PRO A 289 3.32 -31.12 -38.88
C PRO A 289 3.75 -29.72 -39.31
N ASP A 290 3.45 -28.73 -38.49
CA ASP A 290 4.03 -27.42 -38.68
C ASP A 290 5.56 -27.57 -38.66
N VAL A 291 6.22 -27.06 -39.69
CA VAL A 291 7.66 -27.23 -39.91
C VAL A 291 8.45 -25.96 -39.62
N ASP A 292 7.76 -24.84 -39.38
CA ASP A 292 8.33 -23.54 -39.03
C ASP A 292 7.75 -23.12 -37.66
N GLU A 293 8.33 -23.62 -36.58
CA GLU A 293 8.04 -23.27 -35.17
C GLU A 293 8.59 -21.86 -34.81
N GLU A 294 8.85 -21.00 -35.80
CA GLU A 294 9.38 -19.64 -35.61
C GLU A 294 8.21 -18.66 -35.50
N VAL A 295 8.30 -17.71 -34.56
CA VAL A 295 7.26 -16.68 -34.34
C VAL A 295 7.09 -15.81 -35.59
N ASP A 296 5.88 -15.76 -36.14
CA ASP A 296 5.48 -14.83 -37.20
C ASP A 296 5.00 -13.51 -36.58
N GLU A 297 5.90 -12.53 -36.49
CA GLU A 297 5.61 -11.20 -35.96
C GLU A 297 4.41 -10.50 -36.64
N GLY A 298 4.06 -10.91 -37.87
CA GLY A 298 2.94 -10.35 -38.63
C GLY A 298 1.57 -11.00 -38.33
N CYS A 299 1.52 -12.08 -37.55
CA CYS A 299 0.29 -12.83 -37.28
C CYS A 299 0.18 -13.31 -35.83
N ASP A 300 1.24 -13.86 -35.27
CA ASP A 300 1.17 -14.57 -33.99
C ASP A 300 0.82 -13.64 -32.82
N GLY A 301 0.23 -14.25 -31.80
CA GLY A 301 -0.18 -13.61 -30.57
C GLY A 301 -1.61 -13.09 -30.57
N VAL A 302 -2.16 -13.00 -29.36
CA VAL A 302 -3.41 -12.34 -29.00
C VAL A 302 -3.09 -11.21 -28.02
N ASP A 303 -3.77 -10.07 -28.18
CA ASP A 303 -3.72 -8.98 -27.23
C ASP A 303 -4.53 -9.40 -25.99
N LEU A 304 -3.83 -9.72 -24.90
CA LEU A 304 -4.45 -10.19 -23.66
C LEU A 304 -5.45 -9.17 -23.11
N ASN A 305 -5.18 -7.86 -23.26
CA ASN A 305 -6.09 -6.81 -22.80
C ASN A 305 -7.21 -6.49 -23.82
N ARG A 306 -7.46 -7.41 -24.77
CA ARG A 306 -8.65 -7.45 -25.64
C ARG A 306 -9.36 -8.80 -25.58
N ASN A 307 -8.89 -9.69 -24.70
CA ASN A 307 -9.31 -11.08 -24.65
C ASN A 307 -10.16 -11.40 -23.42
N TYR A 308 -10.72 -10.43 -22.70
CA TYR A 308 -11.71 -10.70 -21.63
C TYR A 308 -13.13 -10.72 -22.19
N GLN A 309 -14.05 -11.45 -21.53
CA GLN A 309 -15.38 -11.77 -22.08
C GLN A 309 -16.37 -10.58 -22.13
N PHE A 310 -16.23 -9.62 -21.21
CA PHE A 310 -17.19 -8.52 -21.09
C PHE A 310 -17.13 -7.61 -22.31
N GLU A 311 -18.26 -7.48 -23.01
CA GLU A 311 -18.40 -6.67 -24.24
C GLU A 311 -17.33 -7.01 -25.30
N TRP A 312 -16.91 -8.28 -25.36
CA TRP A 312 -15.86 -8.75 -26.26
C TRP A 312 -16.24 -8.56 -27.74
N GLY A 313 -15.47 -7.73 -28.47
CA GLY A 313 -15.64 -7.55 -29.92
C GLY A 313 -16.82 -6.65 -30.36
N ALA A 314 -17.58 -6.04 -29.44
CA ALA A 314 -18.74 -5.19 -29.72
C ALA A 314 -18.52 -3.71 -29.31
N PRO A 315 -19.19 -2.69 -29.90
CA PRO A 315 -19.88 -2.63 -31.21
C PRO A 315 -18.93 -2.20 -32.35
N LEU A 316 -17.69 -1.87 -32.01
CA LEU A 316 -16.66 -1.48 -32.96
C LEU A 316 -16.02 -2.76 -33.49
N GLY A 317 -16.49 -3.27 -34.62
CA GLY A 317 -15.82 -4.30 -35.42
C GLY A 317 -14.46 -3.84 -35.98
N ALA A 318 -13.63 -3.22 -35.14
CA ALA A 318 -12.36 -2.58 -35.44
C ALA A 318 -11.15 -3.40 -35.00
N THR A 319 -11.33 -4.47 -34.21
CA THR A 319 -10.24 -5.32 -33.70
C THR A 319 -10.32 -6.77 -34.16
N GLY A 320 -11.49 -7.25 -34.56
CA GLY A 320 -11.66 -8.58 -35.18
C GLY A 320 -11.32 -8.59 -36.68
N PRO A 321 -10.58 -9.58 -37.20
CA PRO A 321 -10.45 -9.77 -38.64
C PRO A 321 -11.84 -9.99 -39.28
N LEU A 322 -12.04 -9.51 -40.51
CA LEU A 322 -13.26 -9.73 -41.32
C LEU A 322 -13.64 -11.23 -41.48
N PHE A 323 -12.73 -12.13 -41.11
CA PHE A 323 -12.95 -13.56 -40.95
C PHE A 323 -12.37 -14.01 -39.60
N PRO A 324 -13.18 -14.57 -38.68
CA PRO A 324 -12.72 -15.07 -37.39
C PRO A 324 -11.59 -16.09 -37.51
N GLY A 325 -10.58 -15.99 -36.64
CA GLY A 325 -9.53 -17.01 -36.50
C GLY A 325 -8.41 -16.98 -37.55
N MET A 326 -8.18 -15.86 -38.26
CA MET A 326 -7.08 -15.73 -39.21
C MET A 326 -6.47 -14.32 -39.20
N CYS A 327 -5.15 -14.20 -39.07
CA CYS A 327 -4.46 -12.96 -39.43
C CYS A 327 -4.25 -12.90 -40.95
N TYR A 328 -4.66 -11.80 -41.56
CA TYR A 328 -4.24 -11.48 -42.92
C TYR A 328 -3.01 -10.60 -42.81
N ALA A 329 -1.84 -11.17 -43.14
CA ALA A 329 -0.49 -10.63 -42.98
C ALA A 329 -0.16 -9.33 -43.75
N ASP A 330 -1.06 -8.35 -43.82
CA ASP A 330 -0.83 -7.07 -44.51
C ASP A 330 -1.78 -5.95 -44.00
N GLY A 331 -1.99 -5.84 -42.67
CA GLY A 331 -2.88 -4.82 -42.08
C GLY A 331 -2.47 -4.31 -40.70
N ALA A 332 -2.75 -3.02 -40.43
CA ALA A 332 -2.38 -2.28 -39.21
C ALA A 332 -3.14 -2.68 -37.91
N ASN A 333 -3.91 -3.78 -37.92
CA ASN A 333 -4.78 -4.19 -36.81
C ASN A 333 -4.35 -5.50 -36.13
N ASN A 334 -3.11 -5.98 -36.35
CA ASN A 334 -2.64 -7.24 -35.73
C ASN A 334 -2.30 -7.11 -34.24
N ASP A 335 -1.82 -5.94 -33.80
CA ASP A 335 -1.35 -5.71 -32.42
C ASP A 335 -2.46 -5.72 -31.36
N VAL A 336 -3.72 -5.60 -31.80
CA VAL A 336 -4.91 -5.55 -30.95
C VAL A 336 -5.87 -6.70 -31.24
N TYR A 337 -5.35 -7.80 -31.80
CA TYR A 337 -6.15 -8.98 -32.11
C TYR A 337 -6.74 -9.57 -30.83
N ASN A 338 -8.06 -9.65 -30.77
CA ASN A 338 -8.84 -9.99 -29.57
C ASN A 338 -9.00 -11.50 -29.32
N GLY A 339 -8.43 -12.34 -30.19
CA GLY A 339 -8.49 -13.80 -30.07
C GLY A 339 -9.57 -14.45 -30.96
N PRO A 340 -9.65 -15.80 -30.96
CA PRO A 340 -10.64 -16.55 -31.70
C PRO A 340 -12.07 -16.36 -31.17
N VAL A 341 -13.04 -16.55 -32.06
CA VAL A 341 -14.47 -16.60 -31.74
C VAL A 341 -14.82 -17.96 -31.13
N ASN A 342 -15.70 -17.96 -30.13
CA ASN A 342 -16.29 -19.16 -29.55
C ASN A 342 -17.48 -19.65 -30.40
N TYR A 343 -17.61 -20.96 -30.57
CA TYR A 343 -18.71 -21.61 -31.33
C TYR A 343 -19.36 -22.73 -30.51
N GLU A 344 -19.15 -22.72 -29.20
CA GLU A 344 -19.84 -23.60 -28.28
C GLU A 344 -21.29 -23.14 -28.13
N ASP A 345 -22.17 -24.14 -28.08
CA ASP A 345 -23.62 -24.03 -27.85
C ASP A 345 -23.78 -24.54 -26.41
N ASN A 346 -23.72 -23.59 -25.47
CA ASN A 346 -23.57 -23.83 -24.04
C ASN A 346 -24.88 -24.30 -23.39
N ASP A 347 -26.03 -24.04 -24.02
CA ASP A 347 -27.36 -24.42 -23.53
C ASP A 347 -28.06 -25.53 -24.36
N ASP A 348 -27.38 -26.03 -25.41
CA ASP A 348 -27.81 -27.09 -26.33
C ASP A 348 -29.07 -26.73 -27.15
N ASP A 349 -29.36 -25.44 -27.39
CA ASP A 349 -30.53 -24.99 -28.15
C ASP A 349 -30.31 -25.01 -29.68
N GLY A 350 -29.05 -25.09 -30.12
CA GLY A 350 -28.63 -25.15 -31.53
C GLY A 350 -28.31 -23.79 -32.15
N LEU A 351 -28.28 -22.73 -31.37
CA LEU A 351 -27.79 -21.39 -31.69
C LEU A 351 -26.39 -21.22 -31.05
N VAL A 352 -25.73 -20.11 -31.40
CA VAL A 352 -24.39 -19.72 -30.89
C VAL A 352 -24.28 -18.21 -31.05
N ASN A 353 -23.48 -17.55 -30.20
CA ASN A 353 -23.28 -16.10 -30.23
C ASN A 353 -24.57 -15.31 -30.01
N GLU A 354 -25.18 -15.50 -28.85
CA GLU A 354 -26.48 -14.94 -28.50
C GLU A 354 -26.34 -13.73 -27.59
N ASP A 355 -25.74 -13.90 -26.40
CA ASP A 355 -25.60 -12.86 -25.40
C ASP A 355 -24.13 -12.61 -24.99
N HIS A 356 -23.81 -11.37 -24.64
CA HIS A 356 -22.53 -11.06 -23.97
C HIS A 356 -22.63 -11.40 -22.49
N VAL A 357 -21.48 -11.51 -21.80
CA VAL A 357 -21.44 -11.67 -20.34
C VAL A 357 -21.68 -10.31 -19.66
N ASP A 358 -22.90 -9.79 -19.68
CA ASP A 358 -23.26 -8.45 -19.22
C ASP A 358 -24.64 -8.37 -18.49
N GLY A 359 -25.27 -9.52 -18.26
CA GLY A 359 -26.57 -9.69 -17.63
C GLY A 359 -27.75 -9.27 -18.50
N LYS A 360 -27.56 -9.06 -19.81
CA LYS A 360 -28.61 -8.68 -20.75
C LYS A 360 -29.00 -9.87 -21.64
N ASP A 361 -30.28 -9.86 -21.98
CA ASP A 361 -30.93 -10.76 -22.94
C ASP A 361 -30.99 -9.99 -24.28
N ASP A 362 -29.90 -10.09 -25.06
CA ASP A 362 -29.68 -9.31 -26.28
C ASP A 362 -30.58 -9.80 -27.44
N ASP A 363 -30.94 -11.08 -27.42
CA ASP A 363 -31.74 -11.74 -28.46
C ASP A 363 -33.24 -11.90 -28.11
N ALA A 364 -33.58 -11.67 -26.83
CA ALA A 364 -34.92 -11.68 -26.23
C ALA A 364 -35.58 -13.07 -26.12
N ASP A 365 -34.80 -14.14 -25.98
CA ASP A 365 -35.29 -15.51 -25.82
C ASP A 365 -35.66 -15.86 -24.35
N GLY A 366 -35.19 -15.05 -23.40
CA GLY A 366 -35.46 -15.15 -21.96
C GLY A 366 -34.35 -15.82 -21.14
N GLN A 367 -33.22 -16.13 -21.75
CA GLN A 367 -31.96 -16.47 -21.11
C GLN A 367 -31.03 -15.24 -21.14
N VAL A 368 -29.90 -15.32 -20.43
CA VAL A 368 -28.91 -14.23 -20.34
C VAL A 368 -27.53 -14.85 -20.25
N ASP A 369 -26.53 -14.15 -20.78
CA ASP A 369 -25.11 -14.51 -20.69
C ASP A 369 -24.78 -15.90 -21.28
N GLU A 370 -25.47 -16.29 -22.36
CA GLU A 370 -25.25 -17.55 -23.07
C GLU A 370 -24.60 -17.39 -24.44
N ASP A 371 -23.82 -18.42 -24.80
CA ASP A 371 -23.15 -18.56 -26.08
C ASP A 371 -22.27 -17.38 -26.50
N TRP A 372 -21.66 -16.66 -25.57
CA TRP A 372 -20.90 -15.43 -25.84
C TRP A 372 -19.84 -15.58 -26.95
N MET A 373 -19.64 -14.51 -27.73
CA MET A 373 -18.85 -14.52 -28.98
C MET A 373 -17.37 -14.91 -28.81
N GLY A 374 -16.78 -14.70 -27.64
CA GLY A 374 -15.36 -14.95 -27.38
C GLY A 374 -14.86 -14.32 -26.07
N GLY A 375 -13.55 -14.33 -25.88
CA GLY A 375 -12.91 -13.95 -24.63
C GLY A 375 -12.44 -15.16 -23.81
N ASN A 376 -11.51 -14.93 -22.90
CA ASN A 376 -10.74 -15.86 -22.09
C ASN A 376 -10.25 -17.08 -22.87
N SER A 377 -9.71 -16.86 -24.08
CA SER A 377 -9.20 -17.92 -24.95
C SER A 377 -7.75 -18.27 -24.70
N GLU A 378 -6.99 -17.34 -24.10
CA GLU A 378 -5.56 -17.49 -23.86
C GLU A 378 -5.27 -18.06 -22.46
N PRO A 379 -4.23 -18.91 -22.29
CA PRO A 379 -3.82 -19.44 -20.99
C PRO A 379 -3.67 -18.35 -19.93
N GLU A 380 -3.12 -17.20 -20.31
CA GLU A 380 -2.90 -16.06 -19.42
C GLU A 380 -4.21 -15.41 -18.96
N THR A 381 -5.18 -15.21 -19.87
CA THR A 381 -6.51 -14.69 -19.49
C THR A 381 -7.35 -15.70 -18.73
N LYS A 382 -7.22 -17.00 -19.04
CA LYS A 382 -7.87 -18.09 -18.28
C LYS A 382 -7.34 -18.18 -16.86
N PHE A 383 -6.04 -17.96 -16.67
CA PHE A 383 -5.42 -17.87 -15.35
C PHE A 383 -6.09 -16.77 -14.51
N ILE A 384 -6.27 -15.56 -15.07
CA ILE A 384 -6.96 -14.46 -14.37
C ILE A 384 -8.44 -14.81 -14.12
N GLN A 385 -9.12 -15.38 -15.12
CA GLN A 385 -10.51 -15.78 -15.01
C GLN A 385 -10.72 -16.76 -13.85
N ASP A 386 -9.98 -17.86 -13.86
CA ASP A 386 -10.13 -18.91 -12.86
C ASP A 386 -9.64 -18.45 -11.49
N MET A 387 -8.58 -17.64 -11.40
CA MET A 387 -8.17 -17.05 -10.12
C MET A 387 -9.28 -16.17 -9.53
N THR A 388 -9.95 -15.36 -10.36
CA THR A 388 -11.03 -14.45 -9.93
C THR A 388 -12.28 -15.21 -9.50
N GLU A 389 -12.72 -16.16 -10.31
CA GLU A 389 -13.95 -16.92 -10.06
C GLU A 389 -13.80 -17.99 -8.98
N MET A 390 -12.58 -18.48 -8.72
CA MET A 390 -12.30 -19.43 -7.65
C MET A 390 -11.95 -18.77 -6.31
N ASN A 391 -11.84 -17.45 -6.27
CA ASN A 391 -11.63 -16.66 -5.07
C ASN A 391 -13.00 -16.30 -4.46
N ASP A 392 -13.52 -17.22 -3.64
CA ASP A 392 -14.81 -17.15 -2.95
C ASP A 392 -14.61 -17.70 -1.53
N ASP A 393 -14.00 -16.88 -0.67
CA ASP A 393 -13.55 -17.28 0.65
C ASP A 393 -14.72 -17.39 1.65
N ASP A 394 -15.78 -16.63 1.42
CA ASP A 394 -16.98 -16.66 2.25
C ASP A 394 -18.07 -17.65 1.76
N GLY A 395 -17.91 -18.18 0.54
CA GLY A 395 -18.76 -19.19 -0.06
C GLY A 395 -20.11 -18.66 -0.53
N ASP A 396 -20.21 -17.36 -0.83
CA ASP A 396 -21.42 -16.72 -1.35
C ASP A 396 -21.61 -16.86 -2.86
N GLY A 397 -20.58 -17.38 -3.55
CA GLY A 397 -20.56 -17.65 -4.99
C GLY A 397 -20.16 -16.46 -5.85
N ALA A 398 -19.67 -15.37 -5.26
CA ALA A 398 -19.10 -14.23 -5.96
C ALA A 398 -17.59 -14.10 -5.67
N SER A 399 -16.91 -13.31 -6.50
CA SER A 399 -15.48 -13.04 -6.29
C SER A 399 -15.25 -12.13 -5.09
N ASP A 400 -14.22 -12.43 -4.30
CA ASP A 400 -13.82 -11.60 -3.16
C ASP A 400 -12.87 -10.45 -3.50
N PHE A 401 -12.38 -10.40 -4.74
CA PHE A 401 -11.64 -9.27 -5.28
C PHE A 401 -12.50 -8.00 -5.41
N LYS A 402 -12.66 -7.25 -4.32
CA LYS A 402 -13.44 -5.99 -4.33
C LYS A 402 -12.76 -4.88 -5.13
N VAL A 403 -11.45 -4.99 -5.33
CA VAL A 403 -10.62 -4.08 -6.12
C VAL A 403 -9.58 -4.85 -6.90
N THR A 404 -9.33 -4.36 -8.11
CA THR A 404 -8.31 -4.92 -9.00
C THR A 404 -7.53 -3.80 -9.67
N LEU A 405 -6.26 -4.06 -9.96
CA LEU A 405 -5.39 -3.09 -10.63
C LEU A 405 -4.57 -3.80 -11.69
N THR A 406 -4.46 -3.16 -12.86
CA THR A 406 -3.51 -3.56 -13.89
C THR A 406 -2.52 -2.45 -14.20
N TRP A 407 -1.23 -2.75 -14.13
CA TRP A 407 -0.18 -1.85 -14.59
C TRP A 407 0.11 -2.08 -16.07
N HIS A 408 0.25 -0.97 -16.77
CA HIS A 408 0.59 -0.86 -18.17
C HIS A 408 1.69 0.20 -18.32
N SER A 409 2.23 0.34 -19.54
CA SER A 409 2.95 1.55 -19.92
C SER A 409 2.67 1.86 -21.39
N PHE A 410 2.63 3.10 -21.83
CA PHE A 410 2.97 4.33 -21.13
C PHE A 410 1.92 5.40 -21.41
N SER A 411 1.90 6.48 -20.62
CA SER A 411 1.28 7.80 -20.91
C SER A 411 1.06 8.64 -19.64
N GLU A 412 1.45 8.16 -18.45
CA GLU A 412 1.18 8.79 -17.15
C GLU A 412 -0.33 9.00 -16.94
N LEU A 413 -1.10 7.91 -17.04
CA LEU A 413 -2.56 7.92 -16.93
C LEU A 413 -3.07 7.02 -15.80
N VAL A 414 -4.17 7.45 -15.19
CA VAL A 414 -5.03 6.62 -14.35
C VAL A 414 -6.35 6.44 -15.06
N LEU A 415 -6.65 5.20 -15.47
CA LEU A 415 -7.84 4.86 -16.24
C LEU A 415 -8.80 4.01 -15.43
N TRP A 416 -10.10 4.24 -15.61
CA TRP A 416 -11.19 3.42 -15.06
C TRP A 416 -12.24 3.08 -16.13
N PRO A 417 -13.10 2.08 -15.88
CA PRO A 417 -14.19 1.73 -16.80
C PRO A 417 -15.15 2.88 -17.13
N TRP A 418 -15.79 2.88 -18.28
CA TRP A 418 -15.74 1.85 -19.31
C TRP A 418 -14.74 2.18 -20.41
N GLY A 419 -14.14 1.14 -20.99
CA GLY A 419 -13.39 1.16 -22.24
C GLY A 419 -14.29 1.00 -23.48
N HIS A 420 -15.29 0.11 -23.42
CA HIS A 420 -16.04 -0.34 -24.60
C HIS A 420 -17.00 0.69 -25.21
N CYS A 421 -17.42 1.69 -24.44
CA CYS A 421 -18.35 2.71 -24.90
C CYS A 421 -17.94 4.12 -24.47
N THR A 422 -18.25 5.10 -25.31
CA THR A 422 -18.00 6.52 -25.03
C THR A 422 -19.28 7.19 -24.53
N ASN A 423 -19.19 8.02 -23.47
CA ASN A 423 -20.33 8.65 -22.79
C ASN A 423 -21.30 7.64 -22.14
N CYS A 424 -20.77 6.49 -21.72
CA CYS A 424 -21.45 5.56 -20.85
C CYS A 424 -20.76 5.60 -19.48
N TYR A 425 -21.55 5.42 -18.44
CA TYR A 425 -21.09 5.58 -17.07
C TYR A 425 -21.48 4.33 -16.32
N THR A 426 -20.60 3.89 -15.43
CA THR A 426 -20.90 2.80 -14.50
C THR A 426 -21.97 3.26 -13.49
N PRO A 427 -22.68 2.33 -12.84
CA PRO A 427 -23.57 2.69 -11.72
C PRO A 427 -22.86 3.45 -10.59
N ASP A 428 -21.57 3.19 -10.39
CA ASP A 428 -20.72 3.77 -9.35
C ASP A 428 -19.71 4.80 -9.90
N ASP A 429 -20.00 5.43 -11.05
CA ASP A 429 -19.08 6.32 -11.77
C ASP A 429 -18.50 7.44 -10.89
N GLU A 430 -19.33 8.08 -10.07
CA GLU A 430 -18.89 9.14 -9.14
C GLU A 430 -17.82 8.65 -8.15
N TYR A 431 -17.91 7.38 -7.72
CA TYR A 431 -16.98 6.79 -6.76
C TYR A 431 -15.69 6.32 -7.44
N LEU A 432 -15.79 5.77 -8.66
CA LEU A 432 -14.61 5.45 -9.47
C LEU A 432 -13.79 6.70 -9.81
N VAL A 433 -14.49 7.77 -10.21
CA VAL A 433 -13.88 9.08 -10.50
C VAL A 433 -13.16 9.63 -9.26
N TYR A 434 -13.73 9.47 -8.06
CA TYR A 434 -13.09 9.92 -6.83
C TYR A 434 -11.72 9.25 -6.63
N HIS A 435 -11.68 7.92 -6.60
CA HIS A 435 -10.45 7.16 -6.41
C HIS A 435 -9.45 7.38 -7.55
N GLY A 436 -9.92 7.44 -8.80
CA GLY A 436 -9.07 7.77 -9.95
C GLY A 436 -8.39 9.12 -9.81
N ASN A 437 -9.11 10.13 -9.30
CA ASN A 437 -8.52 11.45 -9.02
C ASN A 437 -7.54 11.43 -7.84
N VAL A 438 -7.80 10.64 -6.79
CA VAL A 438 -6.85 10.48 -5.67
C VAL A 438 -5.54 9.88 -6.18
N MET A 439 -5.61 8.78 -6.92
CA MET A 439 -4.42 8.16 -7.53
C MET A 439 -3.72 9.08 -8.52
N GLY A 440 -4.48 9.87 -9.29
CA GLY A 440 -3.90 10.89 -10.18
C GLY A 440 -3.17 11.99 -9.42
N GLN A 441 -3.65 12.38 -8.23
CA GLN A 441 -2.95 13.35 -7.37
C GLN A 441 -1.67 12.76 -6.77
N MET A 442 -1.75 11.52 -6.25
CA MET A 442 -0.60 10.80 -5.68
C MET A 442 0.56 10.63 -6.65
N THR A 443 0.30 10.66 -7.96
CA THR A 443 1.30 10.36 -8.99
C THR A 443 1.53 11.52 -9.96
N ASP A 444 0.74 12.59 -9.92
CA ASP A 444 0.61 13.60 -10.98
C ASP A 444 0.28 12.99 -12.37
N TYR A 445 -0.40 11.85 -12.40
CA TYR A 445 -0.90 11.23 -13.63
C TYR A 445 -2.27 11.80 -13.98
N ALA A 446 -2.59 11.86 -15.29
CA ALA A 446 -3.88 12.36 -15.73
C ALA A 446 -4.99 11.31 -15.50
N PRO A 447 -6.00 11.60 -14.66
CA PRO A 447 -7.12 10.70 -14.44
C PRO A 447 -8.18 10.88 -15.54
N MET A 448 -8.60 9.79 -16.18
CA MET A 448 -9.71 9.81 -17.16
C MET A 448 -10.39 8.46 -17.29
N GLN A 449 -11.63 8.44 -17.80
CA GLN A 449 -12.27 7.20 -18.21
C GLN A 449 -11.54 6.60 -19.42
N SER A 450 -11.36 5.28 -19.45
CA SER A 450 -10.58 4.57 -20.49
C SER A 450 -11.03 4.94 -21.92
N SER A 451 -12.33 4.98 -22.18
CA SER A 451 -12.88 5.32 -23.50
C SER A 451 -12.62 6.77 -23.96
N GLU A 452 -12.22 7.70 -23.08
CA GLU A 452 -11.84 9.06 -23.45
C GLU A 452 -10.48 9.11 -24.17
N LEU A 453 -9.61 8.14 -23.88
CA LEU A 453 -8.34 7.97 -24.59
C LEU A 453 -8.59 7.36 -25.98
N TYR A 454 -9.16 6.15 -26.00
CA TYR A 454 -9.76 5.51 -27.17
C TYR A 454 -10.63 4.32 -26.74
N PRO A 455 -11.68 3.94 -27.49
CA PRO A 455 -12.50 2.80 -27.14
C PRO A 455 -11.75 1.45 -27.19
N THR A 456 -11.94 0.61 -26.17
CA THR A 456 -11.37 -0.73 -26.01
C THR A 456 -12.44 -1.74 -25.66
N THR A 457 -12.36 -2.97 -26.15
CA THR A 457 -13.38 -4.01 -25.89
C THR A 457 -12.68 -5.25 -25.37
N GLY A 458 -13.28 -5.95 -24.39
CA GLY A 458 -12.66 -7.12 -23.78
C GLY A 458 -11.38 -6.81 -23.02
N ASP A 459 -11.29 -5.63 -22.37
CA ASP A 459 -10.18 -5.29 -21.49
C ASP A 459 -10.42 -5.79 -20.05
N PHE A 460 -9.32 -5.87 -19.30
CA PHE A 460 -9.29 -6.39 -17.94
C PHE A 460 -10.25 -5.65 -16.99
N CYS A 461 -10.29 -4.32 -17.06
CA CYS A 461 -11.07 -3.54 -16.10
C CYS A 461 -12.56 -3.50 -16.42
N ASP A 462 -12.92 -3.48 -17.70
CA ASP A 462 -14.32 -3.64 -18.10
C ASP A 462 -14.87 -5.00 -17.62
N TRP A 463 -14.08 -6.09 -17.69
CA TRP A 463 -14.52 -7.40 -17.20
C TRP A 463 -14.63 -7.48 -15.67
N HIS A 464 -13.62 -7.02 -14.94
CA HIS A 464 -13.65 -7.04 -13.47
C HIS A 464 -14.80 -6.21 -12.89
N TYR A 465 -15.04 -5.01 -13.43
CA TYR A 465 -16.14 -4.18 -12.96
C TYR A 465 -17.50 -4.71 -13.45
N GLY A 466 -17.60 -5.12 -14.72
CA GLY A 466 -18.86 -5.50 -15.33
C GLY A 466 -19.41 -6.86 -14.90
N VAL A 467 -18.54 -7.83 -14.63
CA VAL A 467 -18.94 -9.19 -14.23
C VAL A 467 -18.86 -9.37 -12.72
N HIS A 468 -17.87 -8.78 -12.05
CA HIS A 468 -17.56 -9.06 -10.64
C HIS A 468 -17.77 -7.87 -9.69
N GLU A 469 -18.29 -6.73 -10.19
CA GLU A 469 -18.48 -5.49 -9.42
C GLU A 469 -17.18 -4.98 -8.74
N SER A 470 -16.02 -5.41 -9.25
CA SER A 470 -14.71 -5.06 -8.71
C SER A 470 -14.26 -3.68 -9.19
N TYR A 471 -13.84 -2.82 -8.27
CA TYR A 471 -13.34 -1.49 -8.61
C TYR A 471 -11.96 -1.63 -9.27
N CYS A 472 -11.93 -1.51 -10.60
CA CYS A 472 -10.73 -1.72 -11.40
C CYS A 472 -10.11 -0.43 -11.93
N TYR A 473 -8.77 -0.36 -11.91
CA TYR A 473 -8.00 0.71 -12.53
C TYR A 473 -6.84 0.19 -13.38
N THR A 474 -6.57 0.91 -14.47
CA THR A 474 -5.38 0.73 -15.30
C THR A 474 -4.43 1.91 -15.10
N ILE A 475 -3.18 1.62 -14.78
CA ILE A 475 -2.13 2.64 -14.60
C ILE A 475 -1.17 2.57 -15.78
N GLU A 476 -1.11 3.60 -16.60
CA GLU A 476 -0.17 3.71 -17.72
C GLU A 476 1.11 4.40 -17.24
N ILE A 477 2.09 3.61 -16.76
CA ILE A 477 3.30 4.09 -16.10
C ILE A 477 4.23 4.79 -17.10
N GLY A 478 4.79 5.93 -16.69
CA GLY A 478 5.90 6.57 -17.37
C GLY A 478 5.58 7.03 -18.80
N ASN A 479 6.63 7.24 -19.57
CA ASN A 479 6.61 7.93 -20.86
C ASN A 479 7.20 7.09 -22.03
N ALA A 480 7.62 5.85 -21.74
CA ALA A 480 8.14 4.88 -22.69
C ALA A 480 7.76 3.43 -22.30
N PHE A 481 7.83 2.52 -23.28
CA PHE A 481 7.70 1.08 -23.01
C PHE A 481 8.95 0.54 -22.31
N HIS A 482 10.12 1.04 -22.74
CA HIS A 482 11.42 0.71 -22.18
C HIS A 482 12.11 1.99 -21.69
N GLU A 483 11.92 2.31 -20.41
CA GLU A 483 12.60 3.44 -19.75
C GLU A 483 14.08 3.16 -19.59
N LEU A 484 14.88 4.23 -19.48
CA LEU A 484 16.31 4.09 -19.24
C LEU A 484 16.56 3.47 -17.86
N PRO A 485 17.63 2.66 -17.69
CA PRO A 485 17.90 2.03 -16.39
C PRO A 485 18.09 3.01 -15.23
N GLU A 486 18.60 4.22 -15.49
CA GLU A 486 18.68 5.30 -14.50
C GLU A 486 17.31 5.79 -14.00
N ASP A 487 16.26 5.61 -14.80
CA ASP A 487 14.91 6.15 -14.54
C ASP A 487 14.00 5.15 -13.81
N ILE A 488 14.30 3.84 -13.86
CA ILE A 488 13.45 2.78 -13.29
C ILE A 488 13.16 3.04 -11.80
N ALA A 489 14.18 3.34 -11.00
CA ALA A 489 14.04 3.53 -9.55
C ALA A 489 13.09 4.67 -9.18
N HIS A 490 13.25 5.86 -9.77
CA HIS A 490 12.38 7.00 -9.42
C HIS A 490 10.94 6.80 -9.91
N ILE A 491 10.75 6.19 -11.10
CA ILE A 491 9.41 5.86 -11.60
C ILE A 491 8.75 4.83 -10.68
N ALA A 492 9.51 3.86 -10.17
CA ALA A 492 9.01 2.88 -9.21
C ALA A 492 8.59 3.53 -7.88
N VAL A 493 9.40 4.46 -7.34
CA VAL A 493 9.04 5.24 -6.14
C VAL A 493 7.76 6.04 -6.36
N ARG A 494 7.68 6.80 -7.46
CA ARG A 494 6.50 7.61 -7.82
C ARG A 494 5.21 6.80 -7.89
N ASN A 495 5.27 5.51 -8.22
CA ASN A 495 4.09 4.64 -8.36
C ASN A 495 3.86 3.72 -7.15
N LEU A 496 4.72 3.76 -6.12
CA LEU A 496 4.66 2.84 -4.98
C LEU A 496 3.38 3.00 -4.14
N GLY A 497 2.85 4.23 -4.04
CA GLY A 497 1.63 4.51 -3.30
C GLY A 497 0.37 3.82 -3.83
N ILE A 498 0.29 3.65 -5.15
CA ILE A 498 -0.89 3.11 -5.83
C ILE A 498 -1.31 1.72 -5.31
N PRO A 499 -0.44 0.69 -5.27
CA PRO A 499 -0.83 -0.62 -4.74
C PRO A 499 -1.23 -0.59 -3.26
N PHE A 500 -0.62 0.27 -2.44
CA PHE A 500 -1.02 0.45 -1.05
C PHE A 500 -2.40 1.08 -0.93
N TYR A 501 -2.70 2.10 -1.73
CA TYR A 501 -4.01 2.75 -1.78
C TYR A 501 -5.09 1.77 -2.22
N MET A 502 -4.86 1.04 -3.31
CA MET A 502 -5.77 -0.01 -3.79
C MET A 502 -6.05 -1.04 -2.70
N THR A 503 -5.01 -1.47 -1.99
CA THR A 503 -5.15 -2.42 -0.90
C THR A 503 -5.94 -1.85 0.28
N GLU A 504 -5.77 -0.55 0.59
CA GLU A 504 -6.51 0.12 1.65
C GLU A 504 -8.02 0.13 1.37
N ILE A 505 -8.40 0.56 0.17
CA ILE A 505 -9.81 0.75 -0.22
C ILE A 505 -10.56 -0.56 -0.48
N ALA A 506 -9.86 -1.70 -0.49
CA ALA A 506 -10.41 -3.02 -0.79
C ALA A 506 -11.52 -3.48 0.16
N ASP A 507 -11.60 -2.91 1.37
CA ASP A 507 -12.63 -3.29 2.33
C ASP A 507 -14.04 -2.87 1.95
N ASP A 508 -14.17 -1.68 1.36
CA ASP A 508 -15.43 -1.15 0.84
C ASP A 508 -15.10 0.08 -0.02
N PRO A 509 -14.68 -0.10 -1.28
CA PRO A 509 -14.19 0.99 -2.11
C PRO A 509 -15.26 2.06 -2.31
N ARG A 510 -16.50 1.62 -2.55
CA ARG A 510 -17.66 2.52 -2.64
C ARG A 510 -17.80 3.41 -1.42
N TYR A 511 -17.81 2.81 -0.22
CA TYR A 511 -17.98 3.58 1.00
C TYR A 511 -16.77 4.47 1.31
N ARG A 512 -15.54 4.01 1.01
CA ARG A 512 -14.31 4.81 1.09
C ARG A 512 -14.42 6.08 0.24
N ALA A 513 -14.96 5.98 -0.99
CA ALA A 513 -15.26 7.16 -1.80
C ALA A 513 -16.32 8.06 -1.18
N ILE A 514 -17.43 7.52 -0.67
CA ILE A 514 -18.50 8.32 -0.04
C ILE A 514 -17.93 9.18 1.10
N VAL A 515 -17.16 8.58 2.01
CA VAL A 515 -16.62 9.32 3.15
C VAL A 515 -15.57 10.35 2.74
N GLY A 516 -14.83 10.07 1.67
CA GLY A 516 -13.88 11.01 1.07
C GLY A 516 -14.57 12.21 0.41
N ILE A 517 -15.58 11.96 -0.41
CA ILE A 517 -16.41 13.00 -1.07
C ILE A 517 -17.13 13.87 -0.02
N GLU A 518 -17.70 13.24 1.00
CA GLU A 518 -18.37 13.94 2.11
C GLU A 518 -17.38 14.53 3.13
N ASN A 519 -16.09 14.25 2.97
CA ASN A 519 -14.99 14.64 3.84
C ASN A 519 -15.27 14.35 5.33
N THR A 520 -15.87 13.18 5.61
CA THR A 520 -16.26 12.82 6.98
C THR A 520 -15.10 12.34 7.82
N THR A 521 -14.12 11.66 7.22
CA THR A 521 -12.92 11.16 7.90
C THR A 521 -12.03 12.31 8.38
N ALA A 522 -11.71 13.28 7.52
CA ALA A 522 -10.77 14.36 7.86
C ALA A 522 -11.30 15.43 8.84
N ARG A 523 -12.57 15.36 9.27
CA ARG A 523 -13.13 16.28 10.28
C ARG A 523 -13.28 15.67 11.67
N GLN A 524 -13.16 14.35 11.76
CA GLN A 524 -13.18 13.60 13.01
C GLN A 524 -11.81 13.68 13.67
N TRP A 525 -11.75 13.48 14.98
CA TRP A 525 -10.47 13.53 15.68
C TRP A 525 -10.47 12.63 16.92
N LEU A 526 -9.31 12.05 17.20
CA LEU A 526 -8.98 11.37 18.44
C LEU A 526 -8.33 12.37 19.40
N ALA A 527 -8.63 12.30 20.70
CA ALA A 527 -8.09 13.25 21.67
C ALA A 527 -6.56 13.19 21.73
N GLU A 528 -5.90 14.27 21.32
CA GLU A 528 -4.45 14.45 21.44
C GLU A 528 -3.95 14.32 22.89
N PRO A 529 -2.67 13.96 23.12
CA PRO A 529 -2.10 13.84 24.46
C PRO A 529 -2.28 15.08 25.35
N ALA A 530 -2.29 16.27 24.78
CA ALA A 530 -2.50 17.53 25.50
C ALA A 530 -3.93 17.69 26.05
N ASN A 531 -4.90 17.04 25.42
CA ASN A 531 -6.32 17.11 25.76
C ASN A 531 -6.79 15.93 26.63
N VAL A 532 -5.96 14.90 26.80
CA VAL A 532 -6.25 13.75 27.66
C VAL A 532 -6.04 14.10 29.14
N THR A 533 -7.10 14.03 29.94
CA THR A 533 -7.02 14.20 31.39
C THR A 533 -6.72 12.88 32.10
N VAL A 534 -5.48 12.69 32.55
CA VAL A 534 -5.08 11.50 33.31
C VAL A 534 -5.60 11.56 34.76
N PRO A 535 -6.52 10.67 35.18
CA PRO A 535 -7.07 10.70 36.53
C PRO A 535 -6.07 10.20 37.56
N SER A 536 -6.20 10.66 38.82
CA SER A 536 -5.31 10.27 39.92
C SER A 536 -5.43 8.80 40.35
N ASN A 537 -6.51 8.12 39.95
CA ASN A 537 -6.77 6.71 40.21
C ASN A 537 -7.79 6.22 39.16
N GLY A 538 -7.62 5.00 38.68
CA GLY A 538 -8.55 4.36 37.75
C GLY A 538 -8.10 4.45 36.30
N ASP A 539 -9.01 4.06 35.40
CA ASP A 539 -8.75 3.94 33.97
C ASP A 539 -8.59 5.32 33.32
N ILE A 540 -7.79 5.40 32.26
CA ILE A 540 -7.52 6.67 31.56
C ILE A 540 -8.53 6.81 30.42
N PRO A 541 -9.40 7.85 30.44
CA PRO A 541 -10.37 8.07 29.39
C PRO A 541 -9.69 8.72 28.17
N ILE A 542 -9.90 8.14 26.99
CA ILE A 542 -9.51 8.69 25.70
C ILE A 542 -10.79 8.96 24.91
N GLY A 543 -10.98 10.22 24.56
CA GLY A 543 -12.14 10.69 23.82
C GLY A 543 -11.93 10.66 22.31
N MET A 544 -12.98 10.42 21.55
CA MET A 544 -13.00 10.54 20.10
C MET A 544 -14.26 11.25 19.66
N CYS A 545 -14.12 12.26 18.81
CA CYS A 545 -15.26 12.99 18.25
C CYS A 545 -15.59 12.45 16.86
N LEU A 546 -16.75 11.80 16.72
CA LEU A 546 -17.22 11.24 15.47
C LEU A 546 -18.27 12.08 14.79
N ASP A 547 -18.29 12.06 13.47
CA ASP A 547 -19.36 12.66 12.70
C ASP A 547 -20.64 11.83 12.78
N LYS A 548 -21.79 12.51 12.81
CA LYS A 548 -23.10 11.85 12.96
C LYS A 548 -23.51 11.04 11.73
N ALA A 549 -22.95 11.34 10.56
CA ALA A 549 -23.18 10.59 9.35
C ALA A 549 -22.32 9.31 9.30
N PHE A 550 -21.24 9.23 10.10
CA PHE A 550 -20.35 8.07 10.11
C PHE A 550 -21.05 6.87 10.80
N PRO A 551 -21.38 5.79 10.07
CA PRO A 551 -22.14 4.65 10.57
C PRO A 551 -21.20 3.66 11.24
N PHE A 552 -20.64 4.01 12.40
CA PHE A 552 -19.74 3.12 13.13
C PHE A 552 -20.47 1.88 13.70
N THR A 553 -19.76 0.76 13.80
CA THR A 553 -20.24 -0.42 14.53
C THR A 553 -19.75 -0.41 15.98
N PRO A 554 -20.55 -0.81 16.99
CA PRO A 554 -20.09 -0.96 18.37
C PRO A 554 -19.34 -2.27 18.65
N ASP A 555 -19.13 -3.11 17.62
CA ASP A 555 -18.36 -4.36 17.75
C ASP A 555 -16.90 -4.05 18.09
N VAL A 556 -16.41 -4.58 19.22
CA VAL A 556 -15.05 -4.34 19.73
C VAL A 556 -13.99 -4.87 18.76
N ASN A 557 -14.29 -5.90 17.97
CA ASN A 557 -13.32 -6.42 17.00
C ASN A 557 -13.08 -5.44 15.83
N ARG A 558 -13.99 -4.48 15.62
CA ARG A 558 -13.94 -3.54 14.50
C ARG A 558 -13.81 -2.08 14.94
N THR A 559 -14.35 -1.73 16.10
CA THR A 559 -14.28 -0.38 16.66
C THR A 559 -13.73 -0.42 18.07
N HIS A 560 -12.47 -0.05 18.21
CA HIS A 560 -11.76 -0.08 19.47
C HIS A 560 -10.59 0.91 19.51
N LEU A 561 -10.20 1.28 20.72
CA LEU A 561 -8.93 1.94 20.97
C LEU A 561 -7.85 0.88 21.11
N MET A 562 -6.84 0.93 20.27
CA MET A 562 -5.61 0.17 20.47
C MET A 562 -4.68 0.97 21.37
N TRP A 563 -4.12 0.32 22.38
CA TRP A 563 -3.11 0.92 23.24
C TRP A 563 -2.04 -0.08 23.66
N ARG A 564 -0.82 0.40 23.88
CA ARG A 564 0.25 -0.37 24.51
C ARG A 564 1.00 0.50 25.52
N PHE A 565 1.52 -0.14 26.56
CA PHE A 565 2.26 0.54 27.61
C PHE A 565 3.74 0.21 27.49
N VAL A 566 4.56 1.25 27.35
CA VAL A 566 6.01 1.16 27.15
C VAL A 566 6.71 1.69 28.40
N GLU A 567 7.49 0.83 29.04
CA GLU A 567 8.37 1.22 30.15
C GLU A 567 9.73 1.63 29.58
N PRO A 568 10.15 2.91 29.69
CA PRO A 568 11.47 3.32 29.23
C PRO A 568 12.54 2.66 30.09
N ASN A 569 13.16 1.61 29.56
CA ASN A 569 14.24 0.93 30.25
C ASN A 569 15.60 1.51 29.81
N ARG A 570 16.61 1.49 30.68
CA ARG A 570 17.90 2.17 30.44
C ARG A 570 18.76 1.52 29.33
N GLN A 571 18.36 0.35 28.82
CA GLN A 571 18.99 -0.31 27.66
C GLN A 571 18.21 -0.04 26.35
N GLN A 572 16.89 0.12 26.42
CA GLN A 572 15.94 0.42 25.33
C GLN A 572 15.89 1.89 24.95
N ASN A 573 16.42 2.79 25.79
CA ASN A 573 16.58 4.20 25.39
C ASN A 573 17.62 4.40 24.26
N ASP A 574 18.44 3.38 23.96
CA ASP A 574 19.44 3.40 22.89
C ASP A 574 18.94 2.69 21.60
N PHE A 575 17.78 2.03 21.63
CA PHE A 575 17.18 1.32 20.49
C PHE A 575 15.77 1.88 20.29
N GLY A 576 15.55 2.60 19.19
CA GLY A 576 14.36 3.44 18.92
C GLY A 576 13.00 2.71 18.86
N PRO A 577 12.00 3.30 18.17
CA PRO A 577 10.62 2.80 18.10
C PRO A 577 10.49 1.32 17.70
N THR A 578 11.45 0.78 16.94
CA THR A 578 11.46 -0.61 16.46
C THR A 578 11.50 -1.66 17.58
N GLU A 579 12.19 -1.42 18.71
CA GLU A 579 12.15 -2.36 19.86
C GLU A 579 10.82 -2.29 20.63
N TRP A 580 10.02 -1.25 20.42
CA TRP A 580 8.73 -1.07 21.08
C TRP A 580 7.58 -1.78 20.34
N VAL A 581 7.81 -2.20 19.09
CA VAL A 581 6.88 -3.02 18.29
C VAL A 581 6.60 -4.39 18.92
N ASP A 582 7.57 -4.96 19.65
CA ASP A 582 7.42 -6.25 20.33
C ASP A 582 6.36 -6.24 21.46
N VAL A 583 5.95 -5.05 21.94
CA VAL A 583 4.86 -4.96 22.93
C VAL A 583 3.52 -5.03 22.21
N ALA A 584 2.86 -6.19 22.34
CA ALA A 584 1.55 -6.42 21.75
C ALA A 584 0.52 -5.35 22.15
N TRP A 585 -0.23 -4.87 21.16
CA TRP A 585 -1.33 -3.96 21.36
C TRP A 585 -2.47 -4.61 22.14
N SER A 586 -3.08 -3.84 23.03
CA SER A 586 -4.31 -4.20 23.74
C SER A 586 -5.48 -3.39 23.19
N MET A 587 -6.67 -4.00 23.19
CA MET A 587 -7.90 -3.35 22.73
C MET A 587 -8.76 -2.90 23.91
N SER A 588 -9.28 -1.68 23.85
CA SER A 588 -10.28 -1.13 24.76
C SER A 588 -11.50 -0.63 23.98
N PRO A 589 -12.73 -1.02 24.34
CA PRO A 589 -13.94 -0.65 23.60
C PRO A 589 -14.27 0.84 23.74
N PHE A 590 -14.80 1.43 22.68
CA PHE A 590 -15.43 2.75 22.74
C PHE A 590 -16.86 2.65 23.29
N MET A 591 -17.24 3.63 24.13
CA MET A 591 -18.60 3.81 24.62
C MET A 591 -19.12 5.16 24.14
N GLU A 592 -20.31 5.19 23.58
CA GLU A 592 -20.98 6.43 23.20
C GLU A 592 -21.44 7.20 24.44
N LEU A 593 -21.00 8.46 24.55
CA LEU A 593 -21.50 9.39 25.54
C LEU A 593 -22.68 10.16 24.93
N GLU A 594 -23.72 10.44 25.71
CA GLU A 594 -24.82 11.35 25.30
C GLU A 594 -24.37 12.84 25.26
N GLU A 595 -23.10 13.08 24.91
CA GLU A 595 -22.45 14.38 24.88
C GLU A 595 -22.07 14.75 23.43
N GLN A 596 -22.23 16.03 23.11
CA GLN A 596 -21.83 16.57 21.80
C GLN A 596 -20.42 17.13 21.88
N CYS A 597 -19.64 16.86 20.84
CA CYS A 597 -18.30 17.41 20.64
C CYS A 597 -18.29 18.29 19.38
N ALA A 598 -17.30 19.18 19.28
CA ALA A 598 -17.07 19.98 18.07
C ALA A 598 -16.07 19.25 17.18
N LEU A 599 -16.44 19.00 15.93
CA LEU A 599 -15.55 18.46 14.89
C LEU A 599 -14.51 19.53 14.47
N LEU A 600 -13.50 19.15 13.70
CA LEU A 600 -12.42 20.07 13.27
C LEU A 600 -12.96 21.26 12.45
N ASP A 601 -14.05 21.07 11.72
CA ASP A 601 -14.76 22.12 10.97
C ASP A 601 -15.71 22.99 11.84
N GLY A 602 -15.82 22.68 13.14
CA GLY A 602 -16.70 23.34 14.10
C GLY A 602 -18.17 22.87 14.06
N SER A 603 -18.51 21.86 13.26
CA SER A 603 -19.83 21.23 13.28
C SER A 603 -19.99 20.29 14.49
N ASN A 604 -21.21 19.79 14.74
CA ASN A 604 -21.51 19.01 15.94
C ASN A 604 -21.37 17.50 15.68
N GLY A 605 -20.40 16.87 16.34
CA GLY A 605 -20.21 15.43 16.37
C GLY A 605 -20.85 14.75 17.59
N THR A 606 -20.59 13.45 17.71
CA THR A 606 -20.94 12.58 18.84
C THR A 606 -19.65 12.16 19.55
N MET A 607 -19.63 12.29 20.88
CA MET A 607 -18.46 11.93 21.67
C MET A 607 -18.46 10.44 22.01
N LEU A 608 -17.40 9.73 21.60
CA LEU A 608 -17.08 8.39 22.09
C LEU A 608 -15.97 8.47 23.14
N GLU A 609 -15.97 7.55 24.09
CA GLU A 609 -14.93 7.45 25.12
C GLU A 609 -14.49 6.01 25.33
N SER A 610 -13.20 5.74 25.21
CA SER A 610 -12.57 4.45 25.53
C SER A 610 -11.73 4.58 26.79
N HIS A 611 -11.67 3.53 27.59
CA HIS A 611 -10.98 3.52 28.89
C HIS A 611 -9.78 2.57 28.85
N ILE A 612 -8.59 3.10 29.14
CA ILE A 612 -7.36 2.30 29.20
C ILE A 612 -7.17 1.76 30.64
N PRO A 613 -7.22 0.43 30.84
CA PRO A 613 -7.07 -0.18 32.16
C PRO A 613 -5.59 -0.34 32.54
N LEU A 614 -4.93 0.77 32.88
CA LEU A 614 -3.53 0.77 33.33
C LEU A 614 -3.43 0.87 34.88
N PRO A 615 -2.64 0.02 35.56
CA PRO A 615 -2.43 0.13 37.00
C PRO A 615 -1.88 1.50 37.44
N ASP A 616 -2.33 2.00 38.60
CA ASP A 616 -1.88 3.29 39.14
C ASP A 616 -0.38 3.34 39.50
N THR A 617 0.26 2.18 39.64
CA THR A 617 1.69 2.05 39.97
C THR A 617 2.61 2.16 38.75
N SER A 618 2.05 2.07 37.54
CA SER A 618 2.81 2.07 36.30
C SER A 618 3.33 3.47 35.97
N VAL A 619 4.57 3.56 35.48
CA VAL A 619 5.22 4.81 35.05
C VAL A 619 5.91 4.56 33.72
N GLY A 620 5.58 5.34 32.70
CA GLY A 620 6.07 5.10 31.35
C GLY A 620 5.34 5.94 30.33
N LYS A 621 5.28 5.46 29.09
CA LYS A 621 4.49 6.06 28.01
C LYS A 621 3.39 5.09 27.59
N ILE A 622 2.23 5.63 27.22
CA ILE A 622 1.19 4.90 26.51
C ILE A 622 1.24 5.36 25.06
N GLN A 623 1.29 4.40 24.15
CA GLN A 623 1.02 4.65 22.74
C GLN A 623 -0.41 4.21 22.45
N TYR A 624 -1.19 5.05 21.76
CA TYR A 624 -2.60 4.75 21.50
C TYR A 624 -3.06 5.29 20.14
N LYS A 625 -3.94 4.53 19.50
CA LYS A 625 -4.62 4.88 18.24
C LYS A 625 -6.05 4.33 18.27
N ALA A 626 -6.94 4.90 17.49
CA ALA A 626 -8.28 4.37 17.29
C ALA A 626 -8.35 3.59 15.99
N MET A 627 -9.05 2.46 16.02
CA MET A 627 -9.52 1.76 14.84
C MET A 627 -11.04 1.80 14.83
N LEU A 628 -11.63 2.29 13.75
CA LEU A 628 -13.07 2.31 13.55
C LEU A 628 -13.46 1.39 12.41
N GLY A 629 -14.55 0.66 12.61
CA GLY A 629 -15.24 -0.08 11.58
C GLY A 629 -16.63 0.50 11.35
N THR A 630 -17.13 0.34 10.14
CA THR A 630 -18.48 0.74 9.78
C THR A 630 -19.45 -0.43 9.95
N THR A 631 -20.75 -0.13 9.95
CA THR A 631 -21.80 -1.16 9.89
C THR A 631 -21.84 -1.91 8.57
N ASN A 632 -21.22 -1.36 7.52
CA ASN A 632 -21.32 -1.90 6.16
C ASN A 632 -20.20 -2.87 5.81
N GLY A 633 -19.01 -2.76 6.41
CA GLY A 633 -17.89 -3.60 6.00
C GLY A 633 -16.54 -2.90 5.97
N ALA A 634 -16.51 -1.57 5.80
CA ALA A 634 -15.26 -0.83 5.82
C ALA A 634 -14.56 -0.90 7.20
N PHE A 635 -13.33 -1.41 7.22
CA PHE A 635 -12.40 -1.50 8.35
C PHE A 635 -10.96 -1.81 7.87
N PRO A 636 -9.91 -1.22 8.50
CA PRO A 636 -9.95 -0.21 9.55
C PRO A 636 -9.90 1.23 9.02
N PHE A 637 -10.59 2.16 9.69
CA PHE A 637 -10.23 3.59 9.66
C PHE A 637 -9.39 3.90 10.90
N THR A 638 -8.17 4.39 10.71
CA THR A 638 -7.20 4.65 11.78
C THR A 638 -7.13 6.13 12.12
N TYR A 639 -6.96 6.43 13.42
CA TYR A 639 -6.74 7.80 13.91
C TYR A 639 -5.67 7.80 15.03
N PRO A 640 -4.71 8.76 15.06
CA PRO A 640 -4.44 9.77 14.03
C PRO A 640 -4.16 9.18 12.65
N THR A 641 -4.43 9.95 11.59
CA THR A 641 -4.07 9.59 10.22
C THR A 641 -2.58 9.82 10.00
N VAL A 642 -2.01 9.24 8.94
CA VAL A 642 -0.59 9.44 8.60
C VAL A 642 -0.32 10.94 8.39
N ASP A 643 -1.19 11.62 7.65
CA ASP A 643 -1.15 13.07 7.38
C ASP A 643 -1.20 13.96 8.66
N GLU A 644 -1.56 13.40 9.83
CA GLU A 644 -1.60 14.11 11.11
C GLU A 644 -0.28 13.99 11.92
N GLY A 645 0.79 13.45 11.32
CA GLY A 645 2.13 13.37 11.91
C GLY A 645 2.33 12.15 12.82
N GLY A 646 1.82 11.00 12.36
CA GLY A 646 2.15 9.69 12.94
C GLY A 646 0.95 8.76 13.13
N ASN A 647 1.20 7.45 13.09
CA ASN A 647 0.16 6.40 13.14
C ASN A 647 -0.45 6.16 14.55
N TYR A 648 0.06 6.83 15.59
CA TYR A 648 -0.42 6.74 16.97
C TYR A 648 0.04 7.94 17.80
N TYR A 649 -0.69 8.24 18.87
CA TYR A 649 -0.29 9.26 19.84
C TYR A 649 0.52 8.70 21.02
N GLU A 650 1.46 9.49 21.53
CA GLU A 650 2.21 9.17 22.75
C GLU A 650 1.77 10.01 23.96
N LEU A 651 1.37 9.34 25.04
CA LEU A 651 0.98 9.95 26.31
C LEU A 651 1.92 9.53 27.45
N ALA A 652 2.60 10.49 28.07
CA ALA A 652 3.45 10.24 29.23
C ALA A 652 2.61 10.04 30.50
N ILE A 653 2.82 8.91 31.20
CA ILE A 653 2.10 8.56 32.43
C ILE A 653 2.97 8.76 33.66
N PRO A 654 2.62 9.72 34.54
CA PRO A 654 3.30 9.89 35.82
C PRO A 654 2.88 8.81 36.81
N TYR A 655 3.64 8.64 37.89
CA TYR A 655 3.25 7.77 39.01
C TYR A 655 1.96 8.26 39.67
N ARG A 656 0.90 7.44 39.68
CA ARG A 656 -0.45 7.83 40.16
C ARG A 656 -0.80 7.26 41.53
N ALA A 657 -0.16 6.17 41.94
CA ALA A 657 -0.50 5.51 43.19
C ALA A 657 -0.31 6.44 44.41
N SER A 658 -1.27 6.40 45.33
CA SER A 658 -1.21 7.23 46.53
C SER A 658 0.03 6.90 47.35
N PHE A 659 0.90 7.88 47.59
CA PHE A 659 1.92 7.76 48.63
C PHE A 659 1.18 7.45 49.94
N GLY A 660 1.43 6.27 50.52
CA GLY A 660 0.70 5.78 51.68
C GLY A 660 0.57 6.82 52.81
N SER A 661 -0.44 6.65 53.68
CA SER A 661 -0.83 7.62 54.72
C SER A 661 0.34 8.44 55.28
N SER A 662 0.30 9.75 55.05
CA SER A 662 1.31 10.70 55.54
C SER A 662 1.53 10.60 57.05
N VAL A 663 0.49 10.22 57.80
CA VAL A 663 0.59 9.93 59.24
C VAL A 663 1.47 8.70 59.49
N LEU A 664 1.27 7.60 58.77
CA LEU A 664 2.08 6.39 58.91
C LEU A 664 3.53 6.61 58.44
N ALA A 665 3.73 7.40 57.38
CA ALA A 665 5.06 7.77 56.91
C ALA A 665 5.83 8.59 57.97
N VAL A 666 5.18 9.58 58.60
CA VAL A 666 5.77 10.35 59.71
C VAL A 666 6.02 9.45 60.92
N LEU A 667 5.11 8.52 61.23
CA LEU A 667 5.28 7.58 62.33
C LEU A 667 6.48 6.65 62.09
N MET A 668 6.64 6.13 60.88
CA MET A 668 7.79 5.32 60.49
C MET A 668 9.09 6.13 60.54
N PHE A 669 9.08 7.36 60.05
CA PHE A 669 10.23 8.26 60.17
C PHE A 669 10.61 8.50 61.64
N LEU A 670 9.64 8.76 62.53
CA LEU A 670 9.90 8.96 63.96
C LEU A 670 10.43 7.69 64.62
N VAL A 671 9.95 6.52 64.23
CA VAL A 671 10.46 5.21 64.71
C VAL A 671 11.90 5.01 64.26
N ILE A 672 12.21 5.21 62.97
CA ILE A 672 13.58 5.07 62.46
C ILE A 672 14.50 6.11 63.10
N ALA A 673 14.09 7.37 63.19
CA ALA A 673 14.86 8.42 63.84
C ALA A 673 15.14 8.09 65.30
N SER A 674 14.16 7.56 66.05
CA SER A 674 14.38 7.18 67.45
C SER A 674 15.29 5.96 67.60
N PHE A 675 15.23 4.95 66.73
CA PHE A 675 16.16 3.83 66.77
C PHE A 675 17.57 4.21 66.31
N VAL A 676 17.71 4.96 65.22
CA VAL A 676 19.01 5.33 64.65
C VAL A 676 19.69 6.41 65.49
N TRP A 677 18.99 7.49 65.84
CA TRP A 677 19.57 8.60 66.60
C TRP A 677 19.60 8.29 68.09
N GLY A 678 18.61 7.55 68.61
CA GLY A 678 18.65 7.03 69.97
C GLY A 678 19.73 5.95 70.15
N GLY A 679 19.90 5.08 69.15
CA GLY A 679 20.99 4.10 69.10
C GLY A 679 22.36 4.77 69.02
N LEU A 680 22.52 5.77 68.14
CA LEU A 680 23.74 6.58 68.03
C LEU A 680 24.02 7.37 69.32
N GLY A 681 22.99 7.90 69.96
CA GLY A 681 23.12 8.57 71.26
C GLY A 681 23.55 7.62 72.38
N LEU A 682 23.05 6.38 72.39
CA LEU A 682 23.45 5.34 73.33
C LEU A 682 24.90 4.86 73.08
N THR A 683 25.31 4.69 71.83
CA THR A 683 26.68 4.31 71.49
C THR A 683 27.67 5.43 71.75
N LEU A 684 27.33 6.69 71.44
CA LEU A 684 28.14 7.86 71.82
C LEU A 684 28.26 7.97 73.34
N ARG A 685 27.16 7.79 74.09
CA ARG A 685 27.20 7.77 75.56
C ARG A 685 28.09 6.64 76.08
N ALA A 686 28.03 5.45 75.49
CA ALA A 686 28.89 4.33 75.88
C ALA A 686 30.38 4.56 75.51
N MET A 687 30.66 5.31 74.44
CA MET A 687 32.04 5.69 74.06
C MET A 687 32.65 6.78 74.95
N PHE A 688 31.82 7.62 75.58
CA PHE A 688 32.25 8.71 76.47
C PHE A 688 32.04 8.40 77.97
N ASP A 689 31.75 7.15 78.32
CA ASP A 689 31.58 6.72 79.72
C ASP A 689 32.95 6.33 80.30
N ASP A 690 33.64 7.30 80.91
CA ASP A 690 35.01 7.16 81.44
C ASP A 690 35.15 6.15 82.61
N GLU A 691 34.04 5.55 83.09
CA GLU A 691 34.04 4.59 84.21
C GLU A 691 34.03 3.11 83.79
N ARG A 692 34.02 2.79 82.49
CA ARG A 692 34.08 1.39 82.01
C ARG A 692 35.32 1.13 81.17
N GLY A 693 36.17 0.23 81.69
CA GLY A 693 37.37 -0.25 81.00
C GLY A 693 37.06 -0.72 79.57
N VAL A 694 37.95 -0.36 78.65
CA VAL A 694 37.92 -0.71 77.23
C VAL A 694 37.68 -2.21 77.08
N ILE A 695 36.56 -2.58 76.44
CA ILE A 695 36.25 -3.96 76.10
C ILE A 695 37.24 -4.42 75.04
N GLY A 696 38.26 -5.21 75.43
CA GLY A 696 39.14 -5.86 74.45
C GLY A 696 40.59 -6.18 74.84
N LEU A 697 41.05 -5.96 76.07
CA LEU A 697 42.41 -6.39 76.49
C LEU A 697 42.34 -7.49 77.57
N PRO A 698 43.11 -8.60 77.44
CA PRO A 698 43.08 -9.69 78.43
C PRO A 698 43.72 -9.25 79.76
N GLU A 699 43.17 -9.75 80.86
CA GLU A 699 43.79 -9.63 82.19
C GLU A 699 45.04 -10.53 82.26
N ASP A 700 46.22 -9.93 82.26
CA ASP A 700 47.44 -10.63 82.68
C ASP A 700 47.42 -10.86 84.19
N ALA A 701 47.53 -12.11 84.61
CA ALA A 701 47.95 -12.51 85.94
C ALA A 701 49.46 -12.88 85.89
N PRO A 702 50.25 -12.73 86.97
CA PRO A 702 50.11 -11.93 88.20
C PRO A 702 50.95 -10.64 88.22
#